data_AF-A0A7X6RPB4-F1
#
_entry.id   AF-A0A7X6RPB4-F1
#
_cell.length_a   1.000
_cell.length_b   1.000
_cell.length_c   1.000
_cell.angle_alpha   90.00
_cell.angle_beta   90.00
_cell.angle_gamma   90.00
#
_symmetry.space_group_name_H-M   'P 1'
#
loop_
_entity.id
_entity.type
_entity.pdbx_description
1 polymer ?
#
loop_
_entity_poly.entity_id
_entity_poly.type
_entity_poly.pdbx_seq_one_letter_code
_entity_poly.pdbx_strand_id
1 'polypeptide(L)'
;MGADGTRRRGTHRQRANPRPRLLRGLAAAAVAVLLVVVVNTAVSRDDGAGPSEPREQTVPAVNAVPFRGLVDRIGVSRDTSVATVDIDGAGNSLSSQALAAAGWTPGREVVLLGTPMELPDYAPGRPDHLVSDGQFLRLADERYRSLAFLATATRTDGIEAEVTGTGRVVYADGREQEFTLSVPHWTAGPASEAALTLPYANSARHAGPSPTLGAARLYARGVTVDPAREISHVVLPETADDSGRIHVFSVGGRAADTEWTGTWARATSGYMEVGPWRDQTLRLAVRTTTGGHTVRIRLDNTFAAAPVTVGAASVALRGTGADTRGAAVPLTFGGRSDTVIPAGGQVFSDPVEMLLPPQTDMLVSIHVPEQVTTAPVHYASVDTNYTSAPGSGDLTLDTTGQPFTGRVAQWPFLAAVEVSGGPGAIAAFGDSITDGIRSTPDAHARWPDVLSARLAEQSGLPNPGVLNLGVAGNHVIRDGYPGEGVSTNPTGVALTHRVHRDVLAQSGVDTLVIFAGINDLRWSTPPESVISGIEEIAGLAREHGMRVFAATLGPCGGELRCTEEVDRARQQVNTHLRAQAYDPLSPFDGVWDFDAVLRDPQDPSRMLPAYDSGDHLHPGDAGLRALAESVDLYQLVGG
;
A
#
# COMPACT_ATOMS: atom_id res chain seq x y z
N MET A 1 7.72 61.94 -57.73
CA MET A 1 8.06 62.76 -56.55
C MET A 1 8.63 61.77 -55.55
N GLY A 2 9.93 61.64 -55.27
CA GLY A 2 11.03 62.60 -55.09
C GLY A 2 11.63 62.24 -53.73
N ALA A 3 12.73 61.49 -53.61
CA ALA A 3 14.14 61.86 -53.88
C ALA A 3 14.71 62.86 -52.85
N ASP A 4 15.97 62.80 -52.38
CA ASP A 4 17.02 61.75 -52.36
C ASP A 4 18.18 62.23 -51.41
N GLY A 5 19.04 61.32 -50.94
CA GLY A 5 20.33 61.62 -50.29
C GLY A 5 20.26 62.17 -48.85
N THR A 6 21.39 62.38 -48.13
CA THR A 6 22.82 62.22 -48.48
C THR A 6 23.66 61.69 -47.28
N ARG A 7 25.01 61.60 -47.41
CA ARG A 7 25.93 60.83 -46.53
C ARG A 7 27.11 61.66 -45.97
N ARG A 8 27.80 61.12 -44.94
CA ARG A 8 29.23 61.35 -44.52
C ARG A 8 29.52 62.70 -43.79
N ARG A 9 30.62 62.92 -43.04
CA ARG A 9 31.88 62.14 -42.78
C ARG A 9 32.65 62.59 -41.50
N GLY A 10 33.30 61.65 -40.79
CA GLY A 10 34.62 61.81 -40.10
C GLY A 10 34.69 62.68 -38.83
N THR A 11 35.71 62.62 -37.94
CA THR A 11 36.95 61.80 -37.77
C THR A 11 37.33 61.82 -36.26
N HIS A 12 38.11 60.91 -35.63
CA HIS A 12 39.58 60.73 -35.76
C HIS A 12 40.13 59.49 -34.98
N ARG A 13 41.30 58.99 -35.43
CA ARG A 13 42.44 58.21 -34.81
C ARG A 13 42.43 57.81 -33.30
N GLN A 14 43.12 56.75 -32.80
CA GLN A 14 43.83 55.56 -33.35
C GLN A 14 44.24 54.52 -32.24
N ARG A 15 44.54 53.27 -32.65
CA ARG A 15 45.42 52.17 -32.09
C ARG A 15 46.34 52.44 -30.87
N ALA A 16 46.77 51.47 -30.01
CA ALA A 16 46.47 50.02 -29.82
C ALA A 16 47.14 49.43 -28.53
N ASN A 17 46.99 48.11 -28.30
CA ASN A 17 47.61 47.19 -27.29
C ASN A 17 49.16 47.32 -27.09
N PRO A 18 49.81 46.78 -26.01
CA PRO A 18 49.50 45.50 -25.31
C PRO A 18 49.69 45.42 -23.75
N ARG A 19 49.56 44.19 -23.19
CA ARG A 19 49.95 43.74 -21.82
C ARG A 19 51.50 43.47 -21.72
N PRO A 20 52.14 43.00 -20.61
CA PRO A 20 51.66 42.68 -19.24
C PRO A 20 52.61 43.05 -18.03
N ARG A 21 52.18 42.67 -16.80
CA ARG A 21 52.99 42.23 -15.60
C ARG A 21 53.77 43.23 -14.68
N LEU A 22 53.55 43.00 -13.36
CA LEU A 22 54.52 42.91 -12.22
C LEU A 22 54.95 44.14 -11.35
N LEU A 23 55.05 43.83 -10.03
CA LEU A 23 55.96 44.33 -8.95
C LEU A 23 55.69 45.63 -8.13
N ARG A 24 55.21 45.41 -6.89
CA ARG A 24 55.74 45.85 -5.55
C ARG A 24 56.06 47.33 -5.20
N GLY A 25 55.52 47.75 -4.04
CA GLY A 25 56.18 48.59 -3.02
C GLY A 25 55.93 50.11 -3.08
N LEU A 26 56.24 50.91 -2.04
CA LEU A 26 56.62 50.59 -0.64
C LEU A 26 56.59 51.85 0.27
N ALA A 27 56.12 51.75 1.52
CA ALA A 27 56.33 52.69 2.64
C ALA A 27 55.98 51.93 3.97
N ALA A 28 56.70 51.90 5.10
CA ALA A 28 57.79 52.68 5.71
C ALA A 28 57.36 54.05 6.32
N ALA A 29 57.76 54.49 7.53
CA ALA A 29 58.46 53.89 8.72
C ALA A 29 58.45 54.97 9.86
N ALA A 30 58.64 54.77 11.19
CA ALA A 30 58.72 53.66 12.16
C ALA A 30 58.21 54.18 13.55
N VAL A 31 58.33 53.54 14.73
CA VAL A 31 59.44 53.56 15.73
C VAL A 31 58.86 52.87 17.01
N ALA A 32 59.29 51.69 17.49
CA ALA A 32 60.44 51.33 18.36
C ALA A 32 60.24 51.42 19.91
N VAL A 33 60.65 50.33 20.62
CA VAL A 33 61.24 50.25 22.00
C VAL A 33 60.33 50.61 23.20
N LEU A 34 60.19 49.88 24.33
CA LEU A 34 60.67 48.58 24.89
C LEU A 34 59.52 48.01 25.82
N LEU A 35 59.60 47.14 26.86
CA LEU A 35 60.63 46.45 27.66
C LEU A 35 60.10 45.10 28.24
N VAL A 36 61.03 44.26 28.67
CA VAL A 36 61.01 42.87 29.24
C VAL A 36 60.28 42.67 30.59
N VAL A 37 59.62 41.51 30.79
CA VAL A 37 59.97 40.44 31.78
C VAL A 37 59.64 39.06 31.19
N VAL A 38 60.48 38.04 31.47
CA VAL A 38 60.40 36.67 30.95
C VAL A 38 60.12 35.68 32.09
N VAL A 39 59.23 34.70 31.85
CA VAL A 39 59.39 33.33 32.36
C VAL A 39 59.13 32.38 31.19
N ASN A 40 59.95 31.36 31.04
CA ASN A 40 59.83 30.37 29.98
C ASN A 40 60.12 28.98 30.57
N THR A 41 59.17 28.05 30.46
CA THR A 41 59.36 26.62 30.75
C THR A 41 58.82 25.82 29.57
N ALA A 42 59.58 24.83 29.13
CA ALA A 42 59.30 23.99 27.97
C ALA A 42 59.45 22.50 28.34
N VAL A 43 59.30 21.61 27.35
CA VAL A 43 59.00 20.15 27.43
C VAL A 43 57.48 19.91 27.33
N SER A 44 56.96 19.23 26.30
CA SER A 44 57.61 18.67 25.10
C SER A 44 56.67 18.69 23.89
N ARG A 45 57.21 18.35 22.70
CA ARG A 45 56.37 17.91 21.58
C ARG A 45 55.95 16.45 21.80
N ASP A 46 54.71 16.17 21.47
CA ASP A 46 54.29 14.89 20.89
C ASP A 46 53.46 15.21 19.64
N ASP A 47 53.35 14.26 18.70
CA ASP A 47 52.88 14.55 17.34
C ASP A 47 51.35 14.72 17.22
N GLY A 48 50.95 15.43 16.16
CA GLY A 48 49.59 15.94 16.00
C GLY A 48 48.54 14.85 15.78
N ALA A 49 47.41 14.97 16.49
CA ALA A 49 46.21 14.19 16.21
C ALA A 49 45.70 14.47 14.79
N GLY A 50 45.55 13.41 13.99
CA GLY A 50 44.81 13.46 12.74
C GLY A 50 43.30 13.66 12.98
N PRO A 51 42.50 13.87 11.92
CA PRO A 51 41.04 13.86 12.05
C PRO A 51 40.60 12.49 12.60
N SER A 52 39.81 12.49 13.67
CA SER A 52 39.28 11.26 14.25
C SER A 52 38.31 10.60 13.28
N GLU A 53 38.66 9.41 12.79
CA GLU A 53 37.70 8.55 12.11
C GLU A 53 36.48 8.29 13.02
N PRO A 54 35.26 8.20 12.48
CA PRO A 54 34.09 7.87 13.28
C PRO A 54 34.30 6.48 13.89
N ARG A 55 34.31 6.39 15.22
CA ARG A 55 34.28 5.09 15.91
C ARG A 55 32.99 4.39 15.55
N GLU A 56 33.11 3.35 14.74
CA GLU A 56 32.10 2.33 14.53
C GLU A 56 31.68 1.77 15.90
N GLN A 57 30.49 2.15 16.36
CA GLN A 57 29.94 1.66 17.62
C GLN A 57 29.35 0.28 17.38
N THR A 58 30.23 -0.73 17.43
CA THR A 58 29.83 -2.13 17.40
C THR A 58 28.76 -2.37 18.47
N VAL A 59 27.54 -2.68 18.04
CA VAL A 59 26.43 -3.07 18.92
C VAL A 59 26.94 -4.17 19.87
N PRO A 60 26.64 -4.10 21.19
CA PRO A 60 27.03 -5.16 22.12
C PRO A 60 26.58 -6.54 21.63
N ALA A 61 27.35 -7.58 21.94
CA ALA A 61 27.04 -8.95 21.53
C ALA A 61 25.81 -9.50 22.28
N VAL A 62 24.62 -9.10 21.85
CA VAL A 62 23.33 -9.61 22.30
C VAL A 62 23.08 -10.97 21.64
N ASN A 63 22.61 -11.95 22.41
CA ASN A 63 22.24 -13.27 21.90
C ASN A 63 20.86 -13.24 21.20
N ALA A 64 20.74 -12.43 20.14
CA ALA A 64 19.57 -12.45 19.27
C ALA A 64 19.52 -13.76 18.47
N VAL A 65 18.35 -14.38 18.37
CA VAL A 65 18.17 -15.68 17.70
C VAL A 65 17.06 -15.63 16.65
N PRO A 66 17.09 -16.48 15.61
CA PRO A 66 15.99 -16.58 14.64
C PRO A 66 14.67 -16.89 15.31
N PHE A 67 13.55 -16.42 14.73
CA PHE A 67 12.19 -16.54 15.29
C PHE A 67 11.86 -17.93 15.84
N ARG A 68 12.21 -19.00 15.10
CA ARG A 68 12.03 -20.40 15.50
C ARG A 68 12.71 -20.80 16.83
N GLY A 69 13.70 -20.05 17.29
CA GLY A 69 14.37 -20.22 18.58
C GLY A 69 13.72 -19.48 19.74
N LEU A 70 12.73 -18.61 19.49
CA LEU A 70 11.96 -17.89 20.50
C LEU A 70 10.57 -18.52 20.77
N VAL A 71 10.07 -19.36 19.85
CA VAL A 71 8.74 -19.99 19.91
C VAL A 71 8.67 -21.01 21.06
N ASP A 72 7.94 -20.66 22.13
CA ASP A 72 7.87 -21.39 23.40
C ASP A 72 6.45 -21.84 23.82
N ARG A 73 5.38 -21.33 23.19
CA ARG A 73 3.98 -21.63 23.54
C ARG A 73 3.27 -22.48 22.51
N ILE A 74 2.29 -23.24 22.99
CA ILE A 74 1.36 -24.04 22.18
C ILE A 74 0.00 -23.36 22.25
N GLY A 75 -0.48 -22.83 21.11
CA GLY A 75 -1.76 -22.15 20.95
C GLY A 75 -2.67 -22.81 19.90
N VAL A 76 -2.15 -23.78 19.15
CA VAL A 76 -2.89 -24.54 18.14
C VAL A 76 -3.17 -25.96 18.63
N SER A 77 -4.38 -26.45 18.43
CA SER A 77 -4.81 -27.80 18.83
C SER A 77 -5.53 -28.54 17.70
N ARG A 78 -5.68 -29.86 17.86
CA ARG A 78 -6.60 -30.65 17.03
C ARG A 78 -8.01 -30.58 17.59
N ASP A 79 -9.01 -30.60 16.71
CA ASP A 79 -10.45 -30.65 17.05
C ASP A 79 -10.90 -31.91 17.83
N THR A 80 -9.99 -32.85 18.07
CA THR A 80 -10.20 -34.06 18.89
C THR A 80 -9.22 -34.12 20.08
N SER A 81 -8.56 -33.00 20.39
CA SER A 81 -7.58 -32.89 21.46
C SER A 81 -8.26 -32.80 22.82
N VAL A 82 -7.91 -33.72 23.71
CA VAL A 82 -8.15 -33.63 25.15
C VAL A 82 -6.95 -33.01 25.91
N ALA A 83 -5.88 -32.64 25.20
CA ALA A 83 -4.74 -31.97 25.80
C ALA A 83 -5.05 -30.48 26.04
N THR A 84 -4.68 -29.97 27.21
CA THR A 84 -4.83 -28.56 27.59
C THR A 84 -3.86 -27.69 26.79
N VAL A 85 -4.28 -27.30 25.59
CA VAL A 85 -3.70 -26.20 24.81
C VAL A 85 -4.45 -24.93 25.21
N ASP A 86 -3.73 -23.84 25.44
CA ASP A 86 -4.29 -22.65 26.09
C ASP A 86 -3.59 -21.38 25.59
N ILE A 87 -4.26 -20.64 24.69
CA ILE A 87 -3.80 -19.36 24.16
C ILE A 87 -4.26 -18.18 25.03
N ASP A 88 -5.44 -18.29 25.65
CA ASP A 88 -6.14 -17.17 26.31
C ASP A 88 -6.18 -17.26 27.85
N GLY A 89 -5.67 -18.35 28.43
CA GLY A 89 -5.72 -18.61 29.88
C GLY A 89 -7.05 -19.24 30.34
N ALA A 90 -7.97 -19.55 29.41
CA ALA A 90 -9.27 -20.15 29.69
C ALA A 90 -9.38 -21.61 29.21
N GLY A 91 -8.34 -22.13 28.54
CA GLY A 91 -8.23 -23.46 27.96
C GLY A 91 -8.65 -23.53 26.50
N ASN A 92 -8.49 -22.44 25.74
CA ASN A 92 -8.92 -22.35 24.34
C ASN A 92 -7.74 -22.24 23.36
N SER A 93 -7.97 -22.51 22.08
CA SER A 93 -6.89 -22.63 21.08
C SER A 93 -7.39 -22.46 19.64
N LEU A 94 -6.48 -22.18 18.71
CA LEU A 94 -6.74 -22.23 17.27
C LEU A 94 -6.85 -23.68 16.79
N SER A 95 -7.62 -23.93 15.73
CA SER A 95 -7.76 -25.28 15.14
C SER A 95 -6.72 -25.55 14.04
N SER A 96 -5.96 -26.63 14.20
CA SER A 96 -5.04 -27.13 13.17
C SER A 96 -5.75 -27.59 11.89
N GLN A 97 -7.01 -28.04 12.01
CA GLN A 97 -7.83 -28.45 10.87
C GLN A 97 -8.44 -27.25 10.16
N ALA A 98 -8.89 -26.22 10.89
CA ALA A 98 -9.38 -24.98 10.29
C ALA A 98 -8.27 -24.25 9.52
N LEU A 99 -7.04 -24.20 10.08
CA LEU A 99 -5.85 -23.71 9.37
C LEU A 99 -5.59 -24.52 8.09
N ALA A 100 -5.57 -25.86 8.19
CA ALA A 100 -5.37 -26.72 7.01
C ALA A 100 -6.47 -26.56 5.95
N ALA A 101 -7.73 -26.35 6.35
CA ALA A 101 -8.86 -26.09 5.44
C ALA A 101 -8.75 -24.71 4.76
N ALA A 102 -8.15 -23.72 5.42
CA ALA A 102 -7.75 -22.44 4.86
C ALA A 102 -6.53 -22.53 3.90
N GLY A 103 -5.92 -23.71 3.76
CA GLY A 103 -4.69 -23.93 2.99
C GLY A 103 -3.40 -23.54 3.73
N TRP A 104 -3.52 -23.01 4.94
CA TRP A 104 -2.39 -22.70 5.82
C TRP A 104 -1.88 -24.02 6.41
N THR A 105 -0.59 -24.34 6.19
CA THR A 105 -0.03 -25.65 6.55
C THR A 105 1.31 -25.50 7.30
N PRO A 106 1.66 -26.43 8.23
CA PRO A 106 2.82 -26.26 9.09
C PRO A 106 4.13 -26.20 8.29
N GLY A 107 5.00 -25.23 8.61
CA GLY A 107 6.29 -25.08 7.92
C GLY A 107 6.19 -24.71 6.44
N ARG A 108 5.06 -24.17 5.98
CA ARG A 108 4.91 -23.57 4.64
C ARG A 108 4.92 -22.05 4.71
N GLU A 109 5.35 -21.42 3.64
CA GLU A 109 5.25 -19.97 3.49
C GLU A 109 3.81 -19.54 3.17
N VAL A 110 3.39 -18.43 3.76
CA VAL A 110 2.26 -17.62 3.31
C VAL A 110 2.76 -16.20 3.05
N VAL A 111 2.30 -15.57 1.96
CA VAL A 111 2.62 -14.16 1.68
C VAL A 111 1.46 -13.29 2.15
N LEU A 112 1.75 -12.33 3.02
CA LEU A 112 0.80 -11.35 3.56
C LEU A 112 1.46 -9.97 3.57
N LEU A 113 0.72 -8.93 3.18
CA LEU A 113 1.25 -7.56 3.05
C LEU A 113 2.54 -7.50 2.18
N GLY A 114 2.57 -8.26 1.09
CA GLY A 114 3.75 -8.37 0.21
C GLY A 114 4.98 -9.02 0.86
N THR A 115 4.84 -9.63 2.03
CA THR A 115 5.93 -10.17 2.84
C THR A 115 5.79 -11.69 3.01
N PRO A 116 6.81 -12.50 2.62
CA PRO A 116 6.81 -13.94 2.87
C PRO A 116 6.97 -14.22 4.38
N MET A 117 6.17 -15.13 4.92
CA MET A 117 6.23 -15.56 6.30
C MET A 117 6.10 -17.08 6.41
N GLU A 118 7.07 -17.72 7.05
CA GLU A 118 7.05 -19.15 7.30
C GLU A 118 6.09 -19.46 8.46
N LEU A 119 5.07 -20.28 8.20
CA LEU A 119 4.12 -20.72 9.21
C LEU A 119 4.79 -21.69 10.22
N PRO A 120 4.43 -21.61 11.51
CA PRO A 120 5.05 -22.42 12.55
C PRO A 120 4.77 -23.92 12.37
N ASP A 121 5.60 -24.78 12.96
CA ASP A 121 5.38 -26.23 12.96
C ASP A 121 4.46 -26.65 14.10
N TYR A 122 3.16 -26.31 13.96
CA TYR A 122 2.08 -26.65 14.90
C TYR A 122 1.69 -28.14 14.90
N ALA A 123 2.66 -29.04 14.75
CA ALA A 123 2.47 -30.46 15.02
C ALA A 123 2.14 -30.67 16.52
N PRO A 124 1.27 -31.64 16.88
CA PRO A 124 0.73 -31.73 18.24
C PRO A 124 1.81 -31.84 19.33
N GLY A 125 1.72 -30.96 20.32
CA GLY A 125 2.68 -30.91 21.44
C GLY A 125 3.98 -30.17 21.14
N ARG A 126 4.13 -29.53 19.96
CA ARG A 126 5.21 -28.58 19.68
C ARG A 126 4.75 -27.15 19.96
N PRO A 127 5.65 -26.28 20.44
CA PRO A 127 5.47 -24.83 20.38
C PRO A 127 5.17 -24.34 18.95
N ASP A 128 4.23 -23.41 18.84
CA ASP A 128 3.71 -22.83 17.61
C ASP A 128 3.68 -21.29 17.61
N HIS A 129 3.83 -20.63 18.76
CA HIS A 129 3.97 -19.18 18.86
C HIS A 129 4.84 -18.77 20.07
N LEU A 130 5.09 -17.47 20.18
CA LEU A 130 5.64 -16.82 21.39
C LEU A 130 4.67 -15.74 21.88
N VAL A 131 4.73 -15.40 23.17
CA VAL A 131 4.11 -14.16 23.70
C VAL A 131 5.16 -13.07 23.69
N SER A 132 4.86 -11.94 23.06
CA SER A 132 5.79 -10.81 22.90
C SER A 132 6.09 -10.15 24.25
N ASP A 133 7.36 -10.15 24.63
CA ASP A 133 7.87 -9.73 25.95
C ASP A 133 9.37 -9.41 25.85
N GLY A 134 9.72 -8.37 25.07
CA GLY A 134 11.07 -7.82 24.97
C GLY A 134 12.14 -8.71 24.33
N GLN A 135 11.78 -9.81 23.67
CA GLN A 135 12.77 -10.79 23.18
C GLN A 135 13.57 -10.28 21.98
N PHE A 136 14.82 -10.74 21.86
CA PHE A 136 15.75 -10.34 20.81
C PHE A 136 15.65 -11.27 19.58
N LEU A 137 14.84 -10.88 18.61
CA LEU A 137 14.67 -11.55 17.33
C LEU A 137 15.79 -11.17 16.35
N ARG A 138 16.47 -12.18 15.80
CA ARG A 138 17.33 -12.02 14.61
C ARG A 138 16.54 -12.37 13.35
N LEU A 139 16.67 -11.55 12.31
CA LEU A 139 16.14 -11.82 10.97
C LEU A 139 17.21 -12.55 10.12
N ALA A 140 16.95 -12.69 8.82
CA ALA A 140 18.01 -13.02 7.87
C ALA A 140 18.87 -11.78 7.59
N ASP A 141 20.08 -12.02 7.09
CA ASP A 141 21.14 -11.01 6.97
C ASP A 141 20.93 -10.18 5.67
N GLU A 142 19.82 -9.42 5.63
CA GLU A 142 19.33 -8.65 4.49
C GLU A 142 18.87 -7.23 4.90
N ARG A 143 18.71 -6.31 3.92
CA ARG A 143 18.01 -5.03 4.12
C ARG A 143 16.52 -5.18 3.81
N TYR A 144 15.68 -4.58 4.63
CA TYR A 144 14.22 -4.59 4.47
C TYR A 144 13.67 -3.17 4.32
N ARG A 145 12.52 -3.02 3.65
CA ARG A 145 11.73 -1.78 3.60
C ARG A 145 10.60 -1.77 4.64
N SER A 146 10.12 -2.96 5.00
CA SER A 146 9.09 -3.16 6.01
C SER A 146 9.21 -4.56 6.59
N LEU A 147 8.88 -4.71 7.87
CA LEU A 147 8.66 -5.99 8.53
C LEU A 147 7.16 -6.29 8.58
N ALA A 148 6.78 -7.56 8.64
CA ALA A 148 5.41 -7.99 8.88
C ALA A 148 5.37 -9.00 10.03
N PHE A 149 4.42 -8.81 10.94
CA PHE A 149 4.14 -9.69 12.07
C PHE A 149 2.81 -10.40 11.82
N LEU A 150 2.82 -11.74 11.83
CA LEU A 150 1.61 -12.55 11.90
C LEU A 150 1.28 -12.79 13.37
N ALA A 151 0.21 -12.16 13.85
CA ALA A 151 -0.10 -12.11 15.28
C ALA A 151 -1.60 -12.20 15.61
N THR A 152 -1.91 -12.41 16.88
CA THR A 152 -3.25 -12.18 17.45
C THR A 152 -3.12 -11.76 18.91
N ALA A 153 -4.14 -11.13 19.49
CA ALA A 153 -4.12 -10.73 20.89
C ALA A 153 -5.12 -11.50 21.76
N THR A 154 -4.75 -11.73 23.01
CA THR A 154 -5.67 -12.21 24.07
C THR A 154 -5.66 -11.24 25.24
N ARG A 155 -6.77 -11.20 26.00
CA ARG A 155 -6.85 -10.42 27.24
C ARG A 155 -7.48 -11.24 28.37
N THR A 156 -6.88 -11.16 29.55
CA THR A 156 -7.28 -11.93 30.75
C THR A 156 -8.22 -11.18 31.69
N ASP A 157 -8.44 -9.89 31.46
CA ASP A 157 -9.37 -9.04 32.19
C ASP A 157 -10.82 -9.10 31.65
N GLY A 158 -11.02 -9.73 30.49
CA GLY A 158 -12.31 -9.84 29.81
C GLY A 158 -12.67 -8.64 28.95
N ILE A 159 -11.75 -7.72 28.67
CA ILE A 159 -11.97 -6.63 27.71
C ILE A 159 -11.74 -7.15 26.29
N GLU A 160 -12.72 -6.95 25.41
CA GLU A 160 -12.68 -7.35 23.99
C GLU A 160 -12.04 -6.25 23.10
N ALA A 161 -10.85 -5.78 23.48
CA ALA A 161 -10.10 -4.73 22.78
C ALA A 161 -8.79 -5.25 22.18
N GLU A 162 -8.17 -4.46 21.32
CA GLU A 162 -6.80 -4.71 20.88
C GLU A 162 -5.78 -4.58 22.01
N VAL A 163 -4.60 -5.16 21.79
CA VAL A 163 -3.44 -5.04 22.67
C VAL A 163 -2.32 -4.35 21.90
N THR A 164 -1.79 -3.29 22.49
CA THR A 164 -0.70 -2.47 21.95
C THR A 164 0.58 -2.73 22.73
N GLY A 165 1.69 -2.91 22.02
CA GLY A 165 3.02 -2.98 22.62
C GLY A 165 4.04 -2.14 21.85
N THR A 166 5.13 -1.76 22.52
CA THR A 166 6.22 -0.95 21.94
C THR A 166 7.47 -1.83 21.76
N GLY A 167 7.95 -1.94 20.52
CA GLY A 167 9.17 -2.65 20.15
C GLY A 167 10.24 -1.71 19.60
N ARG A 168 11.44 -2.23 19.34
CA ARG A 168 12.54 -1.46 18.73
C ARG A 168 13.27 -2.26 17.67
N VAL A 169 13.56 -1.63 16.53
CA VAL A 169 14.48 -2.16 15.52
C VAL A 169 15.86 -1.58 15.81
N VAL A 170 16.86 -2.45 15.95
CA VAL A 170 18.26 -2.06 16.22
C VAL A 170 19.09 -2.36 14.97
N TYR A 171 19.67 -1.31 14.40
CA TYR A 171 20.45 -1.38 13.17
C TYR A 171 21.91 -1.72 13.45
N ALA A 172 22.60 -2.30 12.45
CA ALA A 172 24.02 -2.66 12.56
C ALA A 172 24.95 -1.45 12.81
N ASP A 173 24.50 -0.23 12.46
CA ASP A 173 25.21 1.03 12.72
C ASP A 173 25.02 1.59 14.15
N GLY A 174 24.33 0.84 15.02
CA GLY A 174 24.04 1.24 16.40
C GLY A 174 22.89 2.23 16.57
N ARG A 175 22.16 2.56 15.50
CA ARG A 175 20.90 3.32 15.62
C ARG A 175 19.76 2.41 16.05
N GLU A 176 18.78 3.01 16.70
CA GLU A 176 17.52 2.36 17.07
C GLU A 176 16.34 3.13 16.48
N GLN A 177 15.27 2.42 16.15
CA GLN A 177 13.97 2.97 15.78
C GLN A 177 12.90 2.27 16.61
N GLU A 178 12.15 3.04 17.38
CA GLU A 178 10.97 2.57 18.11
C GLU A 178 9.79 2.34 17.15
N PHE A 179 8.95 1.35 17.44
CA PHE A 179 7.71 1.12 16.72
C PHE A 179 6.62 0.60 17.66
N THR A 180 5.37 0.91 17.31
CA THR A 180 4.18 0.43 18.01
C THR A 180 3.54 -0.70 17.23
N LEU A 181 3.08 -1.75 17.93
CA LEU A 181 2.35 -2.86 17.33
C LEU A 181 0.99 -3.04 18.04
N SER A 182 -0.08 -2.58 17.38
CA SER A 182 -1.47 -2.80 17.81
C SER A 182 -2.05 -4.04 17.14
N VAL A 183 -2.50 -5.01 17.95
CA VAL A 183 -3.01 -6.31 17.48
C VAL A 183 -4.42 -6.57 18.07
N PRO A 184 -5.47 -6.73 17.25
CA PRO A 184 -6.83 -6.93 17.75
C PRO A 184 -7.06 -8.28 18.44
N HIS A 185 -8.10 -8.34 19.27
CA HIS A 185 -8.47 -9.55 20.01
C HIS A 185 -8.81 -10.72 19.07
N TRP A 186 -8.38 -11.92 19.44
CA TRP A 186 -8.45 -13.09 18.56
C TRP A 186 -9.87 -13.52 18.19
N THR A 187 -10.85 -13.43 19.09
CA THR A 187 -12.27 -13.76 18.80
C THR A 187 -13.15 -12.54 18.51
N ALA A 188 -12.77 -11.37 18.99
CA ALA A 188 -13.64 -10.18 19.05
C ALA A 188 -13.16 -9.00 18.19
N GLY A 189 -11.89 -8.99 17.76
CA GLY A 189 -11.36 -7.98 16.84
C GLY A 189 -11.97 -8.08 15.43
N PRO A 190 -11.87 -7.00 14.62
CA PRO A 190 -12.62 -6.86 13.37
C PRO A 190 -12.12 -7.81 12.27
N ALA A 191 -13.05 -8.52 11.63
CA ALA A 191 -12.72 -9.40 10.48
C ALA A 191 -12.29 -8.62 9.23
N SER A 192 -12.65 -7.34 9.13
CA SER A 192 -12.27 -6.40 8.08
C SER A 192 -10.75 -6.15 8.00
N GLU A 193 -10.03 -6.38 9.10
CA GLU A 193 -8.58 -6.28 9.21
C GLU A 193 -7.87 -7.63 9.29
N ALA A 194 -8.60 -8.74 9.40
CA ALA A 194 -8.01 -10.06 9.59
C ALA A 194 -7.27 -10.53 8.33
N ALA A 195 -6.06 -11.06 8.53
CA ALA A 195 -5.34 -11.80 7.50
C ALA A 195 -5.96 -13.20 7.28
N LEU A 196 -6.55 -13.79 8.32
CA LEU A 196 -7.38 -14.98 8.22
C LEU A 196 -8.43 -15.01 9.34
N THR A 197 -9.67 -15.34 8.98
CA THR A 197 -10.76 -15.65 9.91
C THR A 197 -11.09 -17.13 9.85
N LEU A 198 -10.77 -17.88 10.90
CA LEU A 198 -11.14 -19.28 11.09
C LEU A 198 -12.60 -19.37 11.58
N PRO A 199 -13.40 -20.34 11.10
CA PRO A 199 -14.82 -20.45 11.46
C PRO A 199 -15.08 -20.88 12.91
N TYR A 200 -14.08 -21.40 13.64
CA TYR A 200 -14.19 -21.74 15.06
C TYR A 200 -12.84 -21.75 15.78
N ALA A 201 -12.86 -21.45 17.08
CA ALA A 201 -11.83 -21.82 18.05
C ALA A 201 -12.11 -23.22 18.66
N ASN A 202 -11.07 -23.92 19.10
CA ASN A 202 -11.15 -25.13 19.92
C ASN A 202 -11.12 -24.79 21.42
N SER A 203 -11.73 -25.64 22.25
CA SER A 203 -11.72 -25.53 23.72
C SER A 203 -11.48 -26.88 24.39
N ALA A 204 -10.53 -26.93 25.33
CA ALA A 204 -10.26 -28.10 26.16
C ALA A 204 -11.47 -28.52 27.02
N ARG A 205 -12.40 -27.59 27.29
CA ARG A 205 -13.67 -27.87 28.00
C ARG A 205 -14.64 -28.73 27.21
N HIS A 206 -14.50 -28.72 25.88
CA HIS A 206 -15.36 -29.44 24.93
C HIS A 206 -14.61 -30.50 24.11
N ALA A 207 -13.29 -30.63 24.31
CA ALA A 207 -12.39 -31.54 23.58
C ALA A 207 -12.46 -31.39 22.04
N GLY A 208 -12.70 -30.17 21.58
CA GLY A 208 -12.94 -29.84 20.17
C GLY A 208 -13.51 -28.43 20.00
N PRO A 209 -14.24 -28.14 18.91
CA PRO A 209 -14.75 -26.81 18.59
C PRO A 209 -15.64 -26.23 19.69
N SER A 210 -15.39 -24.97 20.05
CA SER A 210 -16.12 -24.27 21.10
C SER A 210 -17.50 -23.82 20.60
N PRO A 211 -18.60 -24.18 21.28
CA PRO A 211 -19.95 -23.76 20.89
C PRO A 211 -20.24 -22.29 21.25
N THR A 212 -19.33 -21.58 21.94
CA THR A 212 -19.57 -20.22 22.45
C THR A 212 -18.56 -19.16 22.01
N LEU A 213 -17.37 -19.54 21.53
CA LEU A 213 -16.35 -18.55 21.09
C LEU A 213 -16.61 -18.04 19.67
N GLY A 214 -17.21 -18.85 18.81
CA GLY A 214 -17.33 -18.52 17.39
C GLY A 214 -15.96 -18.46 16.70
N ALA A 215 -15.83 -17.53 15.75
CA ALA A 215 -14.66 -17.38 14.89
C ALA A 215 -13.38 -16.96 15.65
N ALA A 216 -12.23 -17.30 15.07
CA ALA A 216 -10.91 -16.92 15.59
C ALA A 216 -10.05 -16.31 14.47
N ARG A 217 -9.33 -15.23 14.76
CA ARG A 217 -8.71 -14.36 13.76
C ARG A 217 -7.20 -14.24 13.97
N LEU A 218 -6.48 -14.22 12.85
CA LEU A 218 -5.07 -13.89 12.77
C LEU A 218 -4.92 -12.61 11.94
N TYR A 219 -4.04 -11.71 12.39
CA TYR A 219 -3.82 -10.40 11.78
C TYR A 219 -2.39 -10.31 11.25
N ALA A 220 -2.23 -9.63 10.11
CA ALA A 220 -0.91 -9.21 9.63
C ALA A 220 -0.75 -7.72 9.96
N ARG A 221 0.35 -7.37 10.65
CA ARG A 221 0.67 -5.98 10.99
C ARG A 221 2.04 -5.61 10.41
N GLY A 222 2.06 -4.53 9.64
CA GLY A 222 3.26 -4.02 8.99
C GLY A 222 3.95 -2.94 9.83
N VAL A 223 5.28 -2.95 9.84
CA VAL A 223 6.13 -1.95 10.50
C VAL A 223 7.20 -1.48 9.51
N THR A 224 7.40 -0.18 9.35
CA THR A 224 8.48 0.36 8.51
C THR A 224 9.84 0.31 9.18
N VAL A 225 10.85 0.16 8.34
CA VAL A 225 12.27 0.19 8.73
C VAL A 225 13.05 0.96 7.67
N ASP A 226 14.20 1.51 8.06
CA ASP A 226 15.04 2.32 7.20
C ASP A 226 15.70 1.46 6.10
N PRO A 227 15.30 1.59 4.82
CA PRO A 227 15.71 0.66 3.76
C PRO A 227 17.18 0.81 3.35
N ALA A 228 17.88 1.83 3.85
CA ALA A 228 19.31 2.01 3.63
C ALA A 228 20.17 1.27 4.67
N ARG A 229 19.55 0.65 5.71
CA ARG A 229 20.25 0.03 6.83
C ARG A 229 19.99 -1.46 6.96
N GLU A 230 21.01 -2.14 7.48
CA GLU A 230 20.98 -3.54 7.87
C GLU A 230 20.48 -3.66 9.32
N ILE A 231 19.54 -4.57 9.58
CA ILE A 231 18.98 -4.78 10.92
C ILE A 231 19.89 -5.78 11.67
N SER A 232 20.43 -5.35 12.81
CA SER A 232 21.15 -6.27 13.72
C SER A 232 20.17 -7.23 14.40
N HIS A 233 19.08 -6.68 14.94
CA HIS A 233 18.01 -7.43 15.58
C HIS A 233 16.76 -6.56 15.80
N VAL A 234 15.65 -7.20 16.10
CA VAL A 234 14.40 -6.58 16.56
C VAL A 234 14.18 -6.96 18.02
N VAL A 235 13.97 -5.97 18.89
CA VAL A 235 13.42 -6.16 20.22
C VAL A 235 11.90 -6.24 20.06
N LEU A 236 11.33 -7.40 20.34
CA LEU A 236 9.90 -7.65 20.18
C LEU A 236 9.07 -6.78 21.15
N PRO A 237 7.86 -6.34 20.74
CA PRO A 237 7.05 -5.43 21.56
C PRO A 237 6.83 -5.86 23.00
N GLU A 238 7.03 -4.94 23.94
CA GLU A 238 6.61 -5.07 25.33
C GLU A 238 5.23 -4.40 25.51
N THR A 239 4.30 -5.07 26.18
CA THR A 239 2.96 -4.55 26.46
C THR A 239 2.92 -3.82 27.81
N ALA A 240 2.40 -2.60 27.84
CA ALA A 240 2.34 -1.77 29.07
C ALA A 240 1.31 -2.23 30.13
N ASP A 241 0.66 -3.38 29.92
CA ASP A 241 -0.46 -3.91 30.69
C ASP A 241 -0.38 -5.44 30.73
N ASP A 242 -0.05 -5.99 31.91
CA ASP A 242 0.11 -7.44 32.17
C ASP A 242 -1.10 -8.31 31.77
N SER A 243 -2.30 -7.70 31.66
CA SER A 243 -3.53 -8.43 31.37
C SER A 243 -3.74 -8.71 29.88
N GLY A 244 -3.09 -7.94 29.00
CA GLY A 244 -3.12 -8.12 27.54
C GLY A 244 -1.86 -8.81 27.02
N ARG A 245 -1.98 -9.60 25.95
CA ARG A 245 -0.87 -10.36 25.36
C ARG A 245 -0.90 -10.33 23.85
N ILE A 246 0.25 -10.06 23.23
CA ILE A 246 0.47 -10.20 21.78
C ILE A 246 1.11 -11.56 21.53
N HIS A 247 0.43 -12.43 20.78
CA HIS A 247 0.90 -13.75 20.39
C HIS A 247 1.42 -13.67 18.95
N VAL A 248 2.71 -13.94 18.74
CA VAL A 248 3.35 -13.85 17.41
C VAL A 248 3.63 -15.26 16.89
N PHE A 249 3.12 -15.57 15.70
CA PHE A 249 3.23 -16.87 15.02
C PHE A 249 4.29 -16.89 13.92
N SER A 250 4.59 -15.73 13.32
CA SER A 250 5.67 -15.56 12.35
C SER A 250 6.07 -14.09 12.24
N VAL A 251 7.32 -13.83 11.84
CA VAL A 251 7.81 -12.49 11.45
C VAL A 251 8.60 -12.63 10.17
N GLY A 252 8.30 -11.79 9.19
CA GLY A 252 9.00 -11.71 7.91
C GLY A 252 9.43 -10.28 7.58
N GLY A 253 10.21 -10.12 6.51
CA GLY A 253 10.65 -8.81 6.00
C GLY A 253 10.50 -8.72 4.49
N ARG A 254 10.05 -7.56 3.99
CA ARG A 254 10.00 -7.23 2.57
C ARG A 254 11.33 -6.60 2.15
N ALA A 255 12.13 -7.32 1.37
CA ALA A 255 13.49 -6.91 0.99
C ALA A 255 13.53 -5.54 0.29
N ALA A 256 14.50 -4.71 0.68
CA ALA A 256 14.65 -3.33 0.20
C ALA A 256 15.11 -3.25 -1.26
N ASP A 257 15.97 -4.19 -1.67
CA ASP A 257 16.70 -4.17 -2.95
C ASP A 257 15.82 -4.57 -4.16
N THR A 258 14.56 -4.96 -3.91
CA THR A 258 13.57 -5.30 -4.94
C THR A 258 12.81 -4.06 -5.43
N GLU A 259 13.34 -3.35 -6.42
CA GLU A 259 12.72 -2.17 -7.07
C GLU A 259 11.55 -2.52 -8.00
N TRP A 260 10.51 -3.13 -7.42
CA TRP A 260 9.20 -3.29 -8.06
C TRP A 260 8.37 -2.02 -7.89
N THR A 261 7.77 -1.57 -8.99
CA THR A 261 6.81 -0.46 -9.04
C THR A 261 5.47 -1.00 -9.53
N GLY A 262 4.40 -0.80 -8.77
CA GLY A 262 3.05 -1.07 -9.25
C GLY A 262 2.70 -0.19 -10.44
N THR A 263 2.37 -0.77 -11.59
CA THR A 263 1.89 -0.02 -12.78
C THR A 263 0.36 -0.06 -12.91
N TRP A 264 -0.29 -1.02 -12.25
CA TRP A 264 -1.74 -1.11 -12.11
C TRP A 264 -2.07 -1.83 -10.79
N ALA A 265 -3.14 -1.40 -10.12
CA ALA A 265 -3.73 -2.13 -9.00
C ALA A 265 -5.24 -1.83 -8.91
N ARG A 266 -5.96 -2.68 -8.17
CA ARG A 266 -7.33 -2.43 -7.68
C ARG A 266 -7.47 -3.00 -6.27
N ALA A 267 -8.22 -2.30 -5.43
CA ALA A 267 -8.53 -2.74 -4.07
C ALA A 267 -9.68 -3.76 -4.04
N THR A 268 -9.57 -4.79 -3.20
CA THR A 268 -10.66 -5.76 -2.97
C THR A 268 -11.81 -5.09 -2.22
N SER A 269 -12.97 -5.02 -2.86
CA SER A 269 -14.19 -4.42 -2.29
C SER A 269 -15.05 -5.42 -1.51
N GLY A 270 -14.74 -6.71 -1.56
CA GLY A 270 -15.33 -7.75 -0.70
C GLY A 270 -15.20 -9.16 -1.29
N TYR A 271 -15.53 -10.17 -0.48
CA TYR A 271 -15.69 -11.56 -0.94
C TYR A 271 -17.14 -11.78 -1.35
N MET A 272 -17.42 -11.98 -2.64
CA MET A 272 -18.79 -11.93 -3.20
C MET A 272 -19.15 -13.19 -3.98
N GLU A 273 -20.45 -13.42 -4.22
CA GLU A 273 -20.92 -14.45 -5.15
C GLU A 273 -20.46 -14.13 -6.58
N VAL A 274 -19.94 -15.14 -7.28
CA VAL A 274 -19.41 -15.05 -8.64
C VAL A 274 -19.68 -16.34 -9.44
N GLY A 275 -19.60 -16.25 -10.77
CA GLY A 275 -19.66 -17.45 -11.61
C GLY A 275 -21.06 -18.10 -11.66
N PRO A 276 -21.21 -19.42 -11.43
CA PRO A 276 -20.16 -20.38 -11.09
C PRO A 276 -19.15 -20.56 -12.22
N TRP A 277 -17.87 -20.37 -11.92
CA TRP A 277 -16.78 -20.73 -12.83
C TRP A 277 -16.41 -22.19 -12.61
N ARG A 278 -16.17 -22.93 -13.69
CA ARG A 278 -15.80 -24.37 -13.67
C ARG A 278 -14.87 -24.66 -14.83
N ASP A 279 -13.64 -25.07 -14.55
CA ASP A 279 -12.63 -25.42 -15.55
C ASP A 279 -12.63 -24.48 -16.77
N GLN A 280 -12.32 -23.20 -16.51
CA GLN A 280 -12.42 -22.14 -17.50
C GLN A 280 -11.41 -21.02 -17.24
N THR A 281 -11.21 -20.17 -18.24
CA THR A 281 -10.26 -19.07 -18.19
C THR A 281 -10.98 -17.74 -18.01
N LEU A 282 -10.54 -16.95 -17.04
CA LEU A 282 -10.85 -15.53 -16.88
C LEU A 282 -9.79 -14.73 -17.65
N ARG A 283 -10.18 -13.65 -18.33
CA ARG A 283 -9.26 -12.77 -19.06
C ARG A 283 -9.60 -11.32 -18.73
N LEU A 284 -8.71 -10.70 -17.95
CA LEU A 284 -8.91 -9.41 -17.33
C LEU A 284 -8.10 -8.34 -18.09
N ALA A 285 -8.76 -7.27 -18.52
CA ALA A 285 -8.12 -6.11 -19.10
C ALA A 285 -7.57 -5.21 -17.98
N VAL A 286 -6.33 -4.76 -18.15
CA VAL A 286 -5.69 -3.77 -17.28
C VAL A 286 -4.82 -2.84 -18.15
N ARG A 287 -4.54 -1.63 -17.66
CA ARG A 287 -3.76 -0.62 -18.37
C ARG A 287 -2.57 -0.21 -17.53
N THR A 288 -1.38 -0.18 -18.14
CA THR A 288 -0.16 0.28 -17.47
C THR A 288 -0.18 1.81 -17.34
N THR A 289 0.24 2.30 -16.18
CA THR A 289 0.41 3.74 -15.94
C THR A 289 1.87 4.16 -16.16
N THR A 290 2.81 3.37 -15.64
CA THR A 290 4.25 3.46 -15.91
C THR A 290 4.79 2.22 -16.63
N GLY A 291 6.00 2.31 -17.17
CA GLY A 291 6.60 1.26 -18.01
C GLY A 291 7.75 0.51 -17.33
N GLY A 292 8.16 -0.60 -17.96
CA GLY A 292 9.32 -1.39 -17.54
C GLY A 292 9.63 -2.55 -18.49
N HIS A 293 10.63 -3.35 -18.11
CA HIS A 293 11.17 -4.45 -18.93
C HIS A 293 10.87 -5.85 -18.39
N THR A 294 10.63 -5.96 -17.08
CA THR A 294 10.26 -7.21 -16.41
C THR A 294 8.96 -6.98 -15.65
N VAL A 295 8.06 -7.97 -15.70
CA VAL A 295 6.68 -7.89 -15.22
C VAL A 295 6.41 -9.01 -14.23
N ARG A 296 5.61 -8.75 -13.20
CA ARG A 296 4.93 -9.78 -12.41
C ARG A 296 3.49 -9.36 -12.07
N ILE A 297 2.65 -10.33 -11.74
CA ILE A 297 1.29 -10.07 -11.20
C ILE A 297 1.20 -10.48 -9.73
N ARG A 298 0.28 -9.87 -9.00
CA ARG A 298 -0.12 -10.25 -7.65
C ARG A 298 -1.59 -10.68 -7.64
N LEU A 299 -1.83 -11.90 -7.16
CA LEU A 299 -3.16 -12.45 -6.96
C LEU A 299 -3.44 -12.62 -5.46
N ASP A 300 -4.58 -12.14 -5.00
CA ASP A 300 -5.00 -12.16 -3.59
C ASP A 300 -6.25 -13.03 -3.40
N ASN A 301 -6.35 -13.70 -2.25
CA ASN A 301 -7.53 -14.44 -1.81
C ASN A 301 -8.18 -13.79 -0.55
N THR A 302 -8.18 -12.45 -0.49
CA THR A 302 -8.60 -11.64 0.67
C THR A 302 -10.00 -12.00 1.18
N PHE A 303 -10.18 -12.04 2.50
CA PHE A 303 -11.44 -12.38 3.20
C PHE A 303 -12.00 -13.79 2.93
N ALA A 304 -11.39 -14.59 2.05
CA ALA A 304 -11.83 -15.96 1.79
C ALA A 304 -11.58 -16.87 2.99
N ALA A 305 -12.43 -17.88 3.16
CA ALA A 305 -12.29 -18.93 4.18
C ALA A 305 -11.66 -20.23 3.63
N ALA A 306 -11.37 -20.29 2.32
CA ALA A 306 -10.84 -21.47 1.63
C ALA A 306 -9.82 -21.05 0.55
N PRO A 307 -8.81 -21.88 0.24
CA PRO A 307 -7.83 -21.61 -0.81
C PRO A 307 -8.45 -21.72 -2.21
N VAL A 308 -7.80 -21.10 -3.21
CA VAL A 308 -8.21 -21.19 -4.62
C VAL A 308 -7.05 -21.64 -5.50
N THR A 309 -7.25 -22.69 -6.29
CA THR A 309 -6.28 -23.21 -7.27
C THR A 309 -6.32 -22.39 -8.56
N VAL A 310 -5.14 -22.01 -9.04
CA VAL A 310 -4.89 -21.43 -10.36
C VAL A 310 -4.10 -22.45 -11.18
N GLY A 311 -4.70 -22.99 -12.25
CA GLY A 311 -4.09 -24.05 -13.06
C GLY A 311 -3.01 -23.55 -14.02
N ALA A 312 -3.20 -22.34 -14.54
CA ALA A 312 -2.27 -21.60 -15.38
C ALA A 312 -2.57 -20.10 -15.30
N ALA A 313 -1.58 -19.25 -15.62
CA ALA A 313 -1.77 -17.82 -15.83
C ALA A 313 -0.88 -17.29 -16.97
N SER A 314 -1.27 -16.17 -17.58
CA SER A 314 -0.50 -15.51 -18.64
C SER A 314 -0.66 -14.00 -18.63
N VAL A 315 0.28 -13.29 -19.26
CA VAL A 315 0.19 -11.87 -19.61
C VAL A 315 0.38 -11.66 -21.11
N ALA A 316 -0.34 -10.71 -21.69
CA ALA A 316 -0.21 -10.36 -23.10
C ALA A 316 -0.55 -8.88 -23.35
N LEU A 317 0.00 -8.26 -24.40
CA LEU A 317 -0.49 -6.96 -24.86
C LEU A 317 -1.92 -7.10 -25.42
N ARG A 318 -2.85 -6.21 -25.08
CA ARG A 318 -4.22 -6.21 -25.62
C ARG A 318 -4.21 -5.72 -27.07
N GLY A 319 -4.95 -6.39 -27.95
CA GLY A 319 -5.28 -5.88 -29.28
C GLY A 319 -6.70 -5.33 -29.30
N THR A 320 -7.61 -5.96 -30.03
CA THR A 320 -9.03 -5.58 -30.08
C THR A 320 -9.86 -6.47 -29.14
N GLY A 321 -10.48 -5.87 -28.14
CA GLY A 321 -11.33 -6.59 -27.19
C GLY A 321 -10.55 -7.59 -26.33
N ALA A 322 -10.68 -8.89 -26.65
CA ALA A 322 -10.06 -10.01 -25.94
C ALA A 322 -8.89 -10.67 -26.69
N ASP A 323 -8.56 -10.22 -27.90
CA ASP A 323 -7.41 -10.71 -28.67
C ASP A 323 -6.08 -10.11 -28.16
N THR A 324 -4.96 -10.76 -28.50
CA THR A 324 -3.62 -10.34 -28.06
C THR A 324 -2.78 -9.77 -29.20
N ARG A 325 -2.07 -8.67 -28.93
CA ARG A 325 -1.07 -8.10 -29.84
C ARG A 325 0.23 -8.89 -29.71
N GLY A 326 0.32 -10.01 -30.43
CA GLY A 326 1.44 -10.94 -30.37
C GLY A 326 1.14 -12.15 -29.49
N ALA A 327 2.18 -12.89 -29.09
CA ALA A 327 2.04 -14.06 -28.23
C ALA A 327 1.64 -13.67 -26.80
N ALA A 328 0.83 -14.51 -26.16
CA ALA A 328 0.70 -14.50 -24.71
C ALA A 328 1.93 -15.15 -24.07
N VAL A 329 2.38 -14.58 -22.96
CA VAL A 329 3.54 -15.03 -22.20
C VAL A 329 3.03 -15.80 -20.97
N PRO A 330 3.37 -17.10 -20.81
CA PRO A 330 2.98 -17.85 -19.62
C PRO A 330 3.69 -17.32 -18.39
N LEU A 331 3.00 -17.35 -17.26
CA LEU A 331 3.56 -17.06 -15.95
C LEU A 331 3.88 -18.37 -15.21
N THR A 332 4.83 -18.30 -14.29
CA THR A 332 5.09 -19.35 -13.31
C THR A 332 5.03 -18.78 -11.89
N PHE A 333 4.98 -19.67 -10.91
CA PHE A 333 4.95 -19.38 -9.47
C PHE A 333 5.92 -20.34 -8.78
N GLY A 334 7.08 -19.86 -8.34
CA GLY A 334 8.15 -20.72 -7.82
C GLY A 334 8.66 -21.74 -8.85
N GLY A 335 8.68 -21.36 -10.13
CA GLY A 335 9.07 -22.21 -11.26
C GLY A 335 8.01 -23.22 -11.73
N ARG A 336 6.78 -23.17 -11.20
CA ARG A 336 5.66 -24.05 -11.60
C ARG A 336 4.60 -23.28 -12.39
N SER A 337 3.89 -23.92 -13.32
CA SER A 337 2.79 -23.26 -14.06
C SER A 337 1.53 -23.05 -13.23
N ASP A 338 1.30 -23.92 -12.24
CA ASP A 338 0.15 -23.86 -11.33
C ASP A 338 0.51 -23.22 -9.98
N THR A 339 -0.50 -22.71 -9.27
CA THR A 339 -0.37 -22.26 -7.88
C THR A 339 -1.68 -22.39 -7.11
N VAL A 340 -1.60 -22.23 -5.78
CA VAL A 340 -2.77 -22.17 -4.90
C VAL A 340 -2.65 -20.88 -4.09
N ILE A 341 -3.69 -20.04 -4.14
CA ILE A 341 -3.76 -18.83 -3.32
C ILE A 341 -4.40 -19.24 -1.97
N PRO A 342 -3.63 -19.26 -0.86
CA PRO A 342 -4.18 -19.66 0.45
C PRO A 342 -5.23 -18.66 0.91
N ALA A 343 -6.19 -19.09 1.74
CA ALA A 343 -7.27 -18.23 2.23
C ALA A 343 -6.71 -16.98 2.93
N GLY A 344 -7.20 -15.80 2.54
CA GLY A 344 -6.71 -14.49 3.03
C GLY A 344 -5.31 -14.07 2.55
N GLY A 345 -4.54 -14.98 1.95
CA GLY A 345 -3.16 -14.77 1.51
C GLY A 345 -3.01 -14.25 0.09
N GLN A 346 -1.75 -14.06 -0.30
CA GLN A 346 -1.33 -13.52 -1.59
C GLN A 346 -0.38 -14.50 -2.30
N VAL A 347 -0.31 -14.43 -3.63
CA VAL A 347 0.76 -15.02 -4.44
C VAL A 347 1.25 -14.03 -5.49
N PHE A 348 2.55 -14.02 -5.73
CA PHE A 348 3.18 -13.28 -6.83
C PHE A 348 3.61 -14.27 -7.90
N SER A 349 3.47 -13.92 -9.18
CA SER A 349 4.16 -14.66 -10.23
C SER A 349 5.67 -14.44 -10.13
N ASP A 350 6.41 -15.41 -10.67
CA ASP A 350 7.82 -15.21 -10.99
C ASP A 350 7.97 -14.04 -11.98
N PRO A 351 9.12 -13.33 -12.00
CA PRO A 351 9.36 -12.24 -12.94
C PRO A 351 9.49 -12.75 -14.38
N VAL A 352 8.86 -12.07 -15.34
CA VAL A 352 9.00 -12.40 -16.78
C VAL A 352 9.41 -11.20 -17.61
N GLU A 353 10.33 -11.40 -18.56
CA GLU A 353 10.78 -10.35 -19.49
C GLU A 353 9.66 -10.01 -20.48
N MET A 354 9.14 -8.79 -20.39
CA MET A 354 8.10 -8.25 -21.27
C MET A 354 8.20 -6.73 -21.27
N LEU A 355 8.53 -6.14 -22.42
CA LEU A 355 8.51 -4.68 -22.58
C LEU A 355 7.07 -4.17 -22.49
N LEU A 356 6.76 -3.51 -21.37
CA LEU A 356 5.54 -2.74 -21.17
C LEU A 356 5.88 -1.25 -21.21
N PRO A 357 5.49 -0.50 -22.26
CA PRO A 357 5.50 0.95 -22.20
C PRO A 357 4.48 1.45 -21.16
N PRO A 358 4.58 2.72 -20.72
CA PRO A 358 3.46 3.43 -20.09
C PRO A 358 2.22 3.42 -21.00
N GLN A 359 1.04 3.68 -20.42
CA GLN A 359 -0.20 3.91 -21.17
C GLN A 359 -0.57 2.80 -22.15
N THR A 360 -0.28 1.55 -21.78
CA THR A 360 -0.43 0.37 -22.65
C THR A 360 -1.44 -0.61 -22.06
N ASP A 361 -2.40 -1.00 -22.88
CA ASP A 361 -3.41 -1.98 -22.51
C ASP A 361 -2.86 -3.40 -22.63
N MET A 362 -3.08 -4.20 -21.59
CA MET A 362 -2.66 -5.59 -21.49
C MET A 362 -3.80 -6.47 -20.95
N LEU A 363 -3.64 -7.77 -21.13
CA LEU A 363 -4.56 -8.81 -20.71
C LEU A 363 -3.83 -9.74 -19.75
N VAL A 364 -4.42 -9.97 -18.58
CA VAL A 364 -4.00 -11.03 -17.65
C VAL A 364 -5.02 -12.16 -17.79
N SER A 365 -4.57 -13.37 -18.14
CA SER A 365 -5.44 -14.55 -18.18
C SER A 365 -5.16 -15.45 -16.99
N ILE A 366 -6.21 -16.01 -16.39
CA ILE A 366 -6.15 -16.88 -15.20
C ILE A 366 -7.07 -18.08 -15.44
N HIS A 367 -6.53 -19.29 -15.43
CA HIS A 367 -7.33 -20.53 -15.50
C HIS A 367 -7.70 -21.00 -14.10
N VAL A 368 -9.00 -21.19 -13.87
CA VAL A 368 -9.56 -21.79 -12.65
C VAL A 368 -10.06 -23.21 -12.97
N PRO A 369 -9.28 -24.27 -12.62
CA PRO A 369 -9.67 -25.66 -12.89
C PRO A 369 -10.85 -26.14 -12.04
N GLU A 370 -10.94 -25.65 -10.80
CA GLU A 370 -11.94 -26.06 -9.82
C GLU A 370 -13.21 -25.18 -9.89
N GLN A 371 -14.27 -25.58 -9.18
CA GLN A 371 -15.49 -24.76 -9.14
C GLN A 371 -15.31 -23.56 -8.20
N VAL A 372 -15.40 -22.36 -8.75
CA VAL A 372 -15.44 -21.10 -7.98
C VAL A 372 -16.85 -20.51 -8.03
N THR A 373 -17.49 -20.38 -6.87
CA THR A 373 -18.79 -19.70 -6.69
C THR A 373 -18.69 -18.42 -5.87
N THR A 374 -17.57 -18.20 -5.19
CA THR A 374 -17.30 -17.00 -4.38
C THR A 374 -15.82 -16.64 -4.51
N ALA A 375 -15.51 -15.33 -4.57
CA ALA A 375 -14.14 -14.83 -4.75
C ALA A 375 -14.00 -13.43 -4.15
N PRO A 376 -12.77 -13.00 -3.75
CA PRO A 376 -12.48 -11.59 -3.60
C PRO A 376 -12.63 -10.90 -4.95
N VAL A 377 -13.36 -9.79 -4.97
CA VAL A 377 -13.53 -8.97 -6.16
C VAL A 377 -13.20 -7.51 -5.85
N HIS A 378 -12.62 -6.83 -6.82
CA HIS A 378 -12.93 -5.43 -7.03
C HIS A 378 -14.23 -5.35 -7.86
N TYR A 379 -15.30 -4.81 -7.26
CA TYR A 379 -16.66 -4.90 -7.81
C TYR A 379 -16.92 -3.95 -8.99
N ALA A 380 -16.32 -2.76 -9.03
CA ALA A 380 -16.75 -1.67 -9.91
C ALA A 380 -15.96 -1.58 -11.22
N SER A 381 -15.92 -2.66 -12.02
CA SER A 381 -15.24 -2.57 -13.33
C SER A 381 -16.01 -1.71 -14.32
N VAL A 382 -15.35 -0.64 -14.78
CA VAL A 382 -15.70 0.09 -16.01
C VAL A 382 -14.74 -0.24 -17.16
N ASP A 383 -13.90 -1.27 -17.02
CA ASP A 383 -13.14 -1.86 -18.12
C ASP A 383 -13.75 -3.23 -18.48
N THR A 384 -13.79 -3.60 -19.77
CA THR A 384 -14.39 -4.87 -20.20
C THR A 384 -13.48 -6.06 -19.89
N ASN A 385 -13.87 -6.85 -18.89
CA ASN A 385 -13.28 -8.17 -18.59
C ASN A 385 -14.09 -9.32 -19.22
N TYR A 386 -13.43 -10.45 -19.45
CA TYR A 386 -13.96 -11.57 -20.23
C TYR A 386 -13.82 -12.92 -19.49
N THR A 387 -14.56 -13.92 -19.96
CA THR A 387 -14.33 -15.33 -19.60
C THR A 387 -14.68 -16.25 -20.76
N SER A 388 -14.02 -17.42 -20.82
CA SER A 388 -14.40 -18.51 -21.71
C SER A 388 -15.62 -19.28 -21.20
N ALA A 389 -16.12 -20.24 -21.99
CA ALA A 389 -17.24 -21.09 -21.57
C ALA A 389 -16.84 -22.02 -20.39
N PRO A 390 -17.77 -22.38 -19.49
CA PRO A 390 -17.51 -23.40 -18.46
C PRO A 390 -17.12 -24.74 -19.09
N GLY A 391 -16.09 -25.40 -18.54
CA GLY A 391 -15.55 -26.66 -19.07
C GLY A 391 -14.75 -26.50 -20.37
N SER A 392 -14.17 -25.31 -20.62
CA SER A 392 -13.31 -25.06 -21.78
C SER A 392 -11.82 -25.26 -21.50
N GLY A 393 -11.42 -25.47 -20.24
CA GLY A 393 -10.04 -25.65 -19.84
C GLY A 393 -9.18 -24.38 -19.80
N ASP A 394 -7.87 -24.61 -19.76
CA ASP A 394 -6.84 -23.57 -19.92
C ASP A 394 -6.83 -23.04 -21.35
N LEU A 395 -7.13 -21.75 -21.47
CA LEU A 395 -7.06 -20.95 -22.68
C LEU A 395 -6.24 -19.67 -22.44
N THR A 396 -5.38 -19.67 -21.42
CA THR A 396 -4.56 -18.51 -21.05
C THR A 396 -3.64 -18.07 -22.19
N LEU A 397 -3.19 -19.01 -23.03
CA LEU A 397 -2.34 -18.76 -24.19
C LEU A 397 -3.10 -18.54 -25.52
N ASP A 398 -4.44 -18.51 -25.55
CA ASP A 398 -5.18 -18.13 -26.76
C ASP A 398 -4.90 -16.66 -27.12
N THR A 399 -4.47 -16.44 -28.36
CA THR A 399 -4.21 -15.10 -28.90
C THR A 399 -5.40 -14.51 -29.66
N THR A 400 -6.42 -15.31 -29.99
CA THR A 400 -7.49 -14.94 -30.93
C THR A 400 -8.66 -14.20 -30.28
N GLY A 401 -8.82 -14.31 -28.97
CA GLY A 401 -9.95 -13.77 -28.21
C GLY A 401 -11.28 -14.49 -28.48
N GLN A 402 -11.35 -15.41 -29.45
CA GLN A 402 -12.60 -16.04 -29.89
C GLN A 402 -13.29 -16.90 -28.83
N PRO A 403 -12.57 -17.64 -27.95
CA PRO A 403 -13.21 -18.39 -26.86
C PRO A 403 -13.85 -17.51 -25.78
N PHE A 404 -13.45 -16.25 -25.69
CA PHE A 404 -13.80 -15.32 -24.60
C PHE A 404 -15.14 -14.61 -24.84
N THR A 405 -16.18 -15.41 -25.06
CA THR A 405 -17.54 -14.96 -25.37
C THR A 405 -18.27 -14.37 -24.16
N GLY A 406 -17.89 -14.76 -22.94
CA GLY A 406 -18.45 -14.24 -21.69
C GLY A 406 -17.97 -12.83 -21.34
N ARG A 407 -18.57 -12.26 -20.30
CA ARG A 407 -18.17 -10.97 -19.70
C ARG A 407 -18.14 -11.08 -18.18
N VAL A 408 -17.24 -10.33 -17.57
CA VAL A 408 -17.11 -10.18 -16.12
C VAL A 408 -17.13 -8.68 -15.82
N ALA A 409 -17.96 -8.23 -14.88
CA ALA A 409 -18.11 -6.81 -14.54
C ALA A 409 -17.20 -6.37 -13.36
N GLN A 410 -16.17 -7.16 -13.07
CA GLN A 410 -15.38 -7.15 -11.84
C GLN A 410 -13.94 -7.58 -12.16
N TRP A 411 -12.97 -7.28 -11.29
CA TRP A 411 -11.68 -8.00 -11.26
C TRP A 411 -11.67 -8.96 -10.07
N PRO A 412 -11.83 -10.28 -10.29
CA PRO A 412 -11.59 -11.29 -9.27
C PRO A 412 -10.10 -11.62 -9.16
N PHE A 413 -9.61 -11.86 -7.94
CA PHE A 413 -8.24 -12.26 -7.58
C PHE A 413 -7.09 -11.29 -7.93
N LEU A 414 -7.07 -10.70 -9.13
CA LEU A 414 -5.99 -9.84 -9.61
C LEU A 414 -5.97 -8.50 -8.86
N ALA A 415 -4.98 -8.33 -7.97
CA ALA A 415 -4.86 -7.17 -7.11
C ALA A 415 -3.83 -6.14 -7.61
N ALA A 416 -2.74 -6.58 -8.24
CA ALA A 416 -1.75 -5.69 -8.85
C ALA A 416 -1.00 -6.30 -10.06
N VAL A 417 -0.48 -5.41 -10.91
CA VAL A 417 0.56 -5.69 -11.91
C VAL A 417 1.73 -4.76 -11.64
N GLU A 418 2.93 -5.32 -11.58
CA GLU A 418 4.15 -4.63 -11.17
C GLU A 418 5.24 -4.75 -12.24
N VAL A 419 6.04 -3.70 -12.38
CA VAL A 419 7.18 -3.61 -13.30
C VAL A 419 8.47 -3.27 -12.56
N SER A 420 9.60 -3.81 -13.02
CA SER A 420 10.92 -3.51 -12.45
C SER A 420 11.46 -2.17 -12.96
N GLY A 421 12.01 -1.34 -12.06
CA GLY A 421 12.75 -0.13 -12.43
C GLY A 421 11.87 1.08 -12.82
N GLY A 422 10.61 1.09 -12.37
CA GLY A 422 9.78 2.30 -12.38
C GLY A 422 10.22 3.31 -11.29
N PRO A 423 9.96 4.61 -11.45
CA PRO A 423 10.44 5.65 -10.52
C PRO A 423 9.43 5.89 -9.38
N GLY A 424 9.05 4.82 -8.66
CA GLY A 424 8.07 4.88 -7.58
C GLY A 424 6.60 4.88 -8.05
N ALA A 425 5.67 5.01 -7.11
CA ALA A 425 4.22 4.95 -7.36
C ALA A 425 3.38 5.83 -6.42
N ILE A 426 2.25 6.27 -6.94
CA ILE A 426 1.23 7.09 -6.29
C ILE A 426 -0.01 6.22 -6.04
N ALA A 427 -0.47 6.17 -4.79
CA ALA A 427 -1.73 5.54 -4.40
C ALA A 427 -2.88 6.57 -4.44
N ALA A 428 -3.82 6.41 -5.38
CA ALA A 428 -5.07 7.16 -5.39
C ALA A 428 -6.12 6.39 -4.57
N PHE A 429 -6.29 6.77 -3.30
CA PHE A 429 -7.07 6.05 -2.29
C PHE A 429 -8.37 6.78 -2.00
N GLY A 430 -9.51 6.11 -2.15
CA GLY A 430 -10.78 6.83 -2.11
C GLY A 430 -12.04 5.99 -2.25
N ASP A 431 -13.14 6.67 -2.60
CA ASP A 431 -14.47 6.07 -2.83
C ASP A 431 -14.82 5.95 -4.33
N SER A 432 -16.12 5.91 -4.67
CA SER A 432 -16.64 5.75 -6.04
C SER A 432 -16.19 6.82 -7.02
N ILE A 433 -15.86 8.04 -6.56
CA ILE A 433 -15.38 9.10 -7.45
C ILE A 433 -13.94 8.79 -7.92
N THR A 434 -13.13 8.18 -7.06
CA THR A 434 -11.77 7.74 -7.39
C THR A 434 -11.78 6.42 -8.17
N ASP A 435 -12.66 5.49 -7.79
CA ASP A 435 -12.90 4.23 -8.50
C ASP A 435 -13.31 4.47 -9.98
N GLY A 436 -14.07 5.55 -10.21
CA GLY A 436 -14.45 6.01 -11.55
C GLY A 436 -15.89 5.70 -11.96
N ILE A 437 -16.79 5.54 -10.99
CA ILE A 437 -18.23 5.42 -11.25
C ILE A 437 -18.70 6.62 -12.09
N ARG A 438 -19.48 6.33 -13.15
CA ARG A 438 -19.93 7.27 -14.21
C ARG A 438 -18.89 7.72 -15.24
N SER A 439 -17.64 7.26 -15.19
CA SER A 439 -16.75 7.39 -16.36
C SER A 439 -17.20 6.47 -17.51
N THR A 440 -16.88 6.84 -18.75
CA THR A 440 -17.20 6.03 -19.94
C THR A 440 -16.43 4.70 -19.93
N PRO A 441 -17.10 3.55 -20.12
CA PRO A 441 -16.44 2.25 -20.13
C PRO A 441 -15.36 2.08 -21.21
N ASP A 442 -14.27 1.38 -20.86
CA ASP A 442 -13.03 1.20 -21.64
C ASP A 442 -12.38 2.52 -22.16
N ALA A 443 -12.80 3.70 -21.69
CA ALA A 443 -12.28 4.99 -22.16
C ALA A 443 -11.10 5.54 -21.34
N HIS A 444 -10.75 4.89 -20.22
CA HIS A 444 -9.70 5.32 -19.28
C HIS A 444 -9.85 6.79 -18.83
N ALA A 445 -11.11 7.21 -18.62
CA ALA A 445 -11.48 8.59 -18.33
C ALA A 445 -11.59 8.91 -16.82
N ARG A 446 -11.13 8.01 -15.95
CA ARG A 446 -11.08 8.22 -14.49
C ARG A 446 -10.04 9.30 -14.14
N TRP A 447 -10.20 9.99 -13.01
CA TRP A 447 -9.20 10.98 -12.61
C TRP A 447 -7.77 10.40 -12.40
N PRO A 448 -7.57 9.18 -11.85
CA PRO A 448 -6.22 8.58 -11.75
C PRO A 448 -5.68 8.15 -13.12
N ASP A 449 -6.55 7.64 -14.00
CA ASP A 449 -6.16 7.24 -15.37
C ASP A 449 -5.68 8.48 -16.15
N VAL A 450 -6.42 9.58 -16.11
CA VAL A 450 -6.04 10.87 -16.74
C VAL A 450 -4.79 11.48 -16.10
N LEU A 451 -4.63 11.41 -14.78
CA LEU A 451 -3.41 11.85 -14.09
C LEU A 451 -2.18 11.07 -14.58
N SER A 452 -2.30 9.75 -14.77
CA SER A 452 -1.21 8.92 -15.30
C SER A 452 -0.85 9.26 -16.75
N ALA A 453 -1.80 9.72 -17.55
CA ALA A 453 -1.53 10.22 -18.90
C ALA A 453 -0.76 11.56 -18.85
N ARG A 454 -1.18 12.50 -17.99
CA ARG A 454 -0.47 13.78 -17.77
C ARG A 454 0.98 13.56 -17.32
N LEU A 455 1.23 12.59 -16.43
CA LEU A 455 2.57 12.23 -15.97
C LEU A 455 3.43 11.61 -17.09
N ALA A 456 2.85 10.73 -17.91
CA ALA A 456 3.55 10.12 -19.05
C ALA A 456 3.87 11.13 -20.17
N GLU A 457 3.10 12.20 -20.31
CA GLU A 457 3.32 13.28 -21.29
C GLU A 457 4.31 14.36 -20.80
N GLN A 458 4.45 14.57 -19.49
CA GLN A 458 5.23 15.67 -18.92
C GLN A 458 6.75 15.39 -18.90
N SER A 459 7.40 15.67 -20.03
CA SER A 459 8.85 15.52 -20.19
C SER A 459 9.66 16.24 -19.11
N GLY A 460 10.53 15.50 -18.41
CA GLY A 460 11.42 16.05 -17.39
C GLY A 460 10.95 15.82 -15.94
N LEU A 461 9.76 15.26 -15.74
CA LEU A 461 9.36 14.67 -14.46
C LEU A 461 9.58 13.13 -14.46
N PRO A 462 9.70 12.50 -13.29
CA PRO A 462 9.42 11.09 -13.12
C PRO A 462 8.01 10.73 -13.62
N ASN A 463 7.86 9.55 -14.23
CA ASN A 463 6.56 8.95 -14.53
C ASN A 463 6.31 7.77 -13.58
N PRO A 464 5.88 8.02 -12.33
CA PRO A 464 5.58 6.96 -11.37
C PRO A 464 4.34 6.16 -11.78
N GLY A 465 4.15 5.00 -11.17
CA GLY A 465 2.88 4.29 -11.27
C GLY A 465 1.73 5.09 -10.63
N VAL A 466 0.51 4.92 -11.11
CA VAL A 466 -0.70 5.50 -10.49
C VAL A 466 -1.69 4.37 -10.17
N LEU A 467 -1.77 4.01 -8.90
CA LEU A 467 -2.58 2.91 -8.41
C LEU A 467 -3.95 3.42 -7.97
N ASN A 468 -4.99 3.11 -8.74
CA ASN A 468 -6.36 3.40 -8.33
C ASN A 468 -6.85 2.36 -7.31
N LEU A 469 -7.00 2.81 -6.07
CA LEU A 469 -7.41 2.03 -4.91
C LEU A 469 -8.76 2.51 -4.36
N GLY A 470 -9.52 3.23 -5.21
CA GLY A 470 -10.92 3.55 -4.99
C GLY A 470 -11.77 2.29 -4.80
N VAL A 471 -12.83 2.41 -4.00
CA VAL A 471 -13.88 1.38 -3.88
C VAL A 471 -15.25 2.07 -3.90
N ALA A 472 -16.15 1.60 -4.76
CA ALA A 472 -17.43 2.27 -4.99
C ALA A 472 -18.31 2.36 -3.73
N GLY A 473 -18.69 3.58 -3.34
CA GLY A 473 -19.50 3.85 -2.15
C GLY A 473 -18.76 3.66 -0.82
N ASN A 474 -17.42 3.55 -0.84
CA ASN A 474 -16.62 3.31 0.35
C ASN A 474 -16.58 4.51 1.32
N HIS A 475 -16.24 4.19 2.55
CA HIS A 475 -16.32 5.04 3.75
C HIS A 475 -14.93 5.22 4.35
N VAL A 476 -14.63 6.39 4.92
CA VAL A 476 -13.35 6.63 5.59
C VAL A 476 -13.20 5.73 6.82
N ILE A 477 -14.22 5.70 7.69
CA ILE A 477 -14.12 5.08 9.04
C ILE A 477 -15.09 3.93 9.34
N ARG A 478 -16.02 3.62 8.42
CA ARG A 478 -17.11 2.67 8.71
C ARG A 478 -17.19 1.55 7.68
N ASP A 479 -17.02 0.31 8.12
CA ASP A 479 -17.18 -0.86 7.25
C ASP A 479 -18.60 -0.94 6.66
N GLY A 480 -18.67 -1.06 5.33
CA GLY A 480 -19.88 -1.48 4.63
C GLY A 480 -19.93 -2.99 4.40
N TYR A 481 -18.77 -3.64 4.36
CA TYR A 481 -18.59 -5.09 4.42
C TYR A 481 -17.69 -5.42 5.62
N PRO A 482 -18.13 -6.26 6.58
CA PRO A 482 -17.39 -6.52 7.83
C PRO A 482 -16.15 -7.41 7.68
N GLY A 483 -15.77 -7.85 6.47
CA GLY A 483 -14.58 -8.68 6.24
C GLY A 483 -14.74 -10.19 6.43
N GLU A 484 -15.93 -10.66 6.81
CA GLU A 484 -16.23 -12.10 6.91
C GLU A 484 -17.56 -12.46 6.24
N GLY A 485 -17.67 -13.72 5.82
CA GLY A 485 -18.81 -14.22 5.07
C GLY A 485 -18.87 -13.69 3.62
N VAL A 486 -19.92 -14.08 2.91
CA VAL A 486 -20.15 -13.65 1.51
C VAL A 486 -20.92 -12.32 1.53
N SER A 487 -20.32 -11.27 0.98
CA SER A 487 -20.91 -9.95 0.94
C SER A 487 -22.01 -9.82 -0.10
N THR A 488 -23.16 -9.29 0.33
CA THR A 488 -24.19 -8.72 -0.53
C THR A 488 -24.01 -7.21 -0.74
N ASN A 489 -23.00 -6.60 -0.09
CA ASN A 489 -22.72 -5.16 -0.17
C ASN A 489 -21.29 -4.88 -0.74
N PRO A 490 -21.15 -4.27 -1.92
CA PRO A 490 -19.85 -4.01 -2.53
C PRO A 490 -19.11 -2.77 -1.99
N THR A 491 -19.63 -2.04 -1.01
CA THR A 491 -18.99 -0.78 -0.54
C THR A 491 -17.75 -0.98 0.34
N GLY A 492 -17.34 -2.22 0.57
CA GLY A 492 -16.05 -2.58 1.17
C GLY A 492 -15.84 -2.23 2.65
N VAL A 493 -14.62 -2.55 3.06
CA VAL A 493 -14.00 -2.22 4.36
C VAL A 493 -13.61 -0.74 4.39
N ALA A 494 -13.64 -0.09 5.55
CA ALA A 494 -13.25 1.32 5.74
C ALA A 494 -11.84 1.64 5.22
N LEU A 495 -11.57 2.89 4.83
CA LEU A 495 -10.22 3.30 4.42
C LEU A 495 -9.20 3.10 5.55
N THR A 496 -9.55 3.46 6.79
CA THR A 496 -8.72 3.23 7.99
C THR A 496 -8.33 1.76 8.14
N HIS A 497 -9.30 0.85 8.12
CA HIS A 497 -9.07 -0.59 8.25
C HIS A 497 -8.30 -1.23 7.06
N ARG A 498 -8.31 -0.62 5.86
CA ARG A 498 -7.68 -1.21 4.65
C ARG A 498 -6.37 -0.56 4.20
N VAL A 499 -5.94 0.56 4.78
CA VAL A 499 -4.72 1.29 4.35
C VAL A 499 -3.47 0.39 4.33
N HIS A 500 -3.24 -0.43 5.36
CA HIS A 500 -2.10 -1.37 5.39
C HIS A 500 -2.08 -2.34 4.21
N ARG A 501 -3.24 -2.93 3.88
CA ARG A 501 -3.39 -3.94 2.82
C ARG A 501 -3.38 -3.33 1.43
N ASP A 502 -4.13 -2.25 1.22
CA ASP A 502 -4.38 -1.70 -0.11
C ASP A 502 -3.36 -0.65 -0.52
N VAL A 503 -2.74 0.08 0.41
CA VAL A 503 -1.73 1.13 0.14
C VAL A 503 -0.32 0.66 0.50
N LEU A 504 -0.08 0.36 1.78
CA LEU A 504 1.29 0.26 2.33
C LEU A 504 2.03 -1.02 1.90
N ALA A 505 1.28 -2.09 1.62
CA ALA A 505 1.78 -3.34 1.04
C ALA A 505 2.12 -3.26 -0.46
N GLN A 506 1.73 -2.19 -1.18
CA GLN A 506 1.99 -2.06 -2.62
C GLN A 506 3.49 -1.83 -2.91
N SER A 507 3.95 -2.27 -4.07
CA SER A 507 5.35 -2.13 -4.47
C SER A 507 5.64 -0.75 -5.06
N GLY A 508 6.70 -0.09 -4.57
CA GLY A 508 7.19 1.19 -5.06
C GLY A 508 6.38 2.41 -4.60
N VAL A 509 5.29 2.24 -3.85
CA VAL A 509 4.46 3.38 -3.42
C VAL A 509 5.19 4.26 -2.41
N ASP A 510 5.32 5.54 -2.75
CA ASP A 510 5.95 6.60 -1.94
C ASP A 510 5.02 7.80 -1.69
N THR A 511 3.86 7.83 -2.35
CA THR A 511 2.92 8.95 -2.33
C THR A 511 1.48 8.45 -2.22
N LEU A 512 0.67 9.10 -1.39
CA LEU A 512 -0.75 8.83 -1.18
C LEU A 512 -1.57 10.07 -1.53
N VAL A 513 -2.69 9.89 -2.22
CA VAL A 513 -3.74 10.89 -2.40
C VAL A 513 -5.03 10.33 -1.78
N ILE A 514 -5.55 11.01 -0.76
CA ILE A 514 -6.79 10.64 -0.05
C ILE A 514 -7.95 11.46 -0.63
N PHE A 515 -8.95 10.77 -1.21
CA PHE A 515 -10.18 11.40 -1.68
C PHE A 515 -11.40 10.49 -1.44
N ALA A 516 -11.93 10.57 -0.21
CA ALA A 516 -13.16 9.94 0.25
C ALA A 516 -13.76 10.74 1.44
N GLY A 517 -15.02 10.45 1.76
CA GLY A 517 -15.70 10.99 2.96
C GLY A 517 -17.13 11.47 2.69
N ILE A 518 -17.52 11.65 1.43
CA ILE A 518 -18.88 12.10 1.10
C ILE A 518 -19.94 11.02 1.39
N ASN A 519 -19.57 9.74 1.36
CA ASN A 519 -20.45 8.63 1.77
C ASN A 519 -20.66 8.60 3.28
N ASP A 520 -19.63 8.89 4.09
CA ASP A 520 -19.77 9.01 5.55
C ASP A 520 -20.83 10.05 5.92
N LEU A 521 -20.72 11.26 5.38
CA LEU A 521 -21.67 12.34 5.64
C LEU A 521 -23.09 12.01 5.13
N ARG A 522 -23.21 11.42 3.92
CA ARG A 522 -24.51 10.99 3.34
C ARG A 522 -25.18 9.85 4.11
N TRP A 523 -24.49 9.18 5.04
CA TRP A 523 -25.05 8.22 5.99
C TRP A 523 -24.85 8.67 7.45
N SER A 524 -24.86 9.99 7.69
CA SER A 524 -24.92 10.61 9.02
C SER A 524 -23.72 10.32 9.95
N THR A 525 -22.56 9.95 9.42
CA THR A 525 -21.31 10.02 10.18
C THR A 525 -20.98 11.49 10.49
N PRO A 526 -20.61 11.85 11.73
CA PRO A 526 -20.22 13.23 12.06
C PRO A 526 -18.95 13.67 11.31
N PRO A 527 -18.88 14.92 10.81
CA PRO A 527 -17.76 15.41 10.01
C PRO A 527 -16.43 15.41 10.75
N GLU A 528 -16.43 15.60 12.07
CA GLU A 528 -15.24 15.48 12.92
C GLU A 528 -14.64 14.07 12.89
N SER A 529 -15.47 13.03 12.84
CA SER A 529 -15.00 11.64 12.73
C SER A 529 -14.43 11.34 11.34
N VAL A 530 -14.97 11.97 10.29
CA VAL A 530 -14.42 11.89 8.94
C VAL A 530 -13.05 12.59 8.85
N ILE A 531 -12.91 13.76 9.48
CA ILE A 531 -11.63 14.48 9.59
C ILE A 531 -10.58 13.61 10.29
N SER A 532 -10.88 13.10 11.49
CA SER A 532 -9.92 12.29 12.24
C SER A 532 -9.50 11.02 11.49
N GLY A 533 -10.41 10.35 10.78
CA GLY A 533 -10.06 9.19 9.95
C GLY A 533 -9.15 9.53 8.76
N ILE A 534 -9.31 10.70 8.13
CA ILE A 534 -8.40 11.16 7.07
C ILE A 534 -7.02 11.50 7.65
N GLU A 535 -6.97 12.09 8.84
CA GLU A 535 -5.71 12.43 9.53
C GLU A 535 -4.98 11.19 10.07
N GLU A 536 -5.70 10.16 10.54
CA GLU A 536 -5.17 8.86 10.94
C GLU A 536 -4.46 8.16 9.77
N ILE A 537 -5.13 8.06 8.62
CA ILE A 537 -4.57 7.50 7.37
C ILE A 537 -3.33 8.29 6.94
N ALA A 538 -3.34 9.62 7.09
CA ALA A 538 -2.21 10.47 6.75
C ALA A 538 -1.02 10.26 7.70
N GLY A 539 -1.25 10.21 9.02
CA GLY A 539 -0.22 9.96 10.02
C GLY A 539 0.52 8.65 9.77
N LEU A 540 -0.22 7.55 9.59
CA LEU A 540 0.34 6.24 9.29
C LEU A 540 1.13 6.22 7.98
N ALA A 541 0.67 6.95 6.95
CA ALA A 541 1.41 7.08 5.69
C ALA A 541 2.74 7.87 5.88
N ARG A 542 2.77 8.91 6.74
CA ARG A 542 4.01 9.62 7.07
C ARG A 542 4.99 8.74 7.87
N GLU A 543 4.50 7.89 8.78
CA GLU A 543 5.31 6.86 9.45
C GLU A 543 5.89 5.83 8.45
N HIS A 544 5.21 5.65 7.31
CA HIS A 544 5.71 4.87 6.19
C HIS A 544 6.66 5.63 5.25
N GLY A 545 7.07 6.85 5.63
CA GLY A 545 7.96 7.71 4.86
C GLY A 545 7.32 8.30 3.60
N MET A 546 6.00 8.21 3.47
CA MET A 546 5.28 8.63 2.28
C MET A 546 4.90 10.11 2.32
N ARG A 547 4.77 10.69 1.14
CA ARG A 547 4.10 11.98 0.94
C ARG A 547 2.60 11.79 0.92
N VAL A 548 1.85 12.72 1.51
CA VAL A 548 0.40 12.61 1.64
C VAL A 548 -0.30 13.85 1.10
N PHE A 549 -1.26 13.63 0.21
CA PHE A 549 -2.16 14.64 -0.33
C PHE A 549 -3.59 14.32 0.09
N ALA A 550 -4.40 15.36 0.32
CA ALA A 550 -5.84 15.21 0.51
C ALA A 550 -6.62 16.09 -0.47
N ALA A 551 -7.84 15.68 -0.83
CA ALA A 551 -8.72 16.47 -1.69
C ALA A 551 -10.03 16.85 -1.00
N THR A 552 -10.54 18.06 -1.26
CA THR A 552 -11.83 18.51 -0.70
C THR A 552 -12.99 17.74 -1.31
N LEU A 553 -14.01 17.44 -0.48
CA LEU A 553 -15.20 16.68 -0.87
C LEU A 553 -16.03 17.45 -1.89
N GLY A 554 -16.17 16.89 -3.09
CA GLY A 554 -16.95 17.49 -4.18
C GLY A 554 -18.43 17.73 -3.83
N PRO A 555 -19.09 18.69 -4.49
CA PRO A 555 -20.49 19.04 -4.23
C PRO A 555 -21.45 17.91 -4.61
N CYS A 556 -22.55 17.78 -3.84
CA CYS A 556 -23.55 16.72 -4.03
C CYS A 556 -25.01 17.21 -4.20
N GLY A 557 -25.22 18.53 -4.25
CA GLY A 557 -26.55 19.16 -4.16
C GLY A 557 -27.49 18.73 -5.29
N GLY A 558 -28.50 17.94 -4.91
CA GLY A 558 -29.44 17.31 -5.84
C GLY A 558 -29.49 15.78 -5.70
N GLU A 559 -28.46 15.14 -5.15
CA GLU A 559 -28.50 13.72 -4.83
C GLU A 559 -29.39 13.47 -3.60
N LEU A 560 -30.11 12.35 -3.61
CA LEU A 560 -31.19 12.05 -2.65
C LEU A 560 -30.79 12.08 -1.16
N ARG A 561 -29.53 11.77 -0.82
CA ARG A 561 -29.00 11.84 0.56
C ARG A 561 -28.26 13.14 0.85
N CYS A 562 -27.96 13.96 -0.15
CA CYS A 562 -27.30 15.25 0.04
C CYS A 562 -28.29 16.33 0.48
N THR A 563 -28.64 16.31 1.77
CA THR A 563 -29.46 17.37 2.40
C THR A 563 -28.62 18.62 2.69
N GLU A 564 -29.27 19.74 3.02
CA GLU A 564 -28.59 20.95 3.52
C GLU A 564 -27.71 20.71 4.75
N GLU A 565 -27.99 19.66 5.54
CA GLU A 565 -27.19 19.26 6.68
C GLU A 565 -25.95 18.48 6.27
N VAL A 566 -26.06 17.61 5.26
CA VAL A 566 -24.92 16.91 4.65
C VAL A 566 -24.00 17.89 3.92
N ASP A 567 -24.53 18.88 3.19
CA ASP A 567 -23.70 19.91 2.57
C ASP A 567 -23.00 20.82 3.61
N ARG A 568 -23.67 21.13 4.72
CA ARG A 568 -23.07 21.86 5.85
C ARG A 568 -21.92 21.07 6.48
N ALA A 569 -22.11 19.78 6.72
CA ALA A 569 -21.06 18.90 7.22
C ALA A 569 -19.90 18.76 6.21
N ARG A 570 -20.21 18.69 4.92
CA ARG A 570 -19.23 18.68 3.82
C ARG A 570 -18.39 19.95 3.80
N GLN A 571 -19.01 21.11 3.97
CA GLN A 571 -18.29 22.38 4.06
C GLN A 571 -17.47 22.51 5.36
N GLN A 572 -17.83 21.82 6.45
CA GLN A 572 -16.97 21.73 7.65
C GLN A 572 -15.69 20.92 7.35
N VAL A 573 -15.81 19.72 6.77
CA VAL A 573 -14.63 18.92 6.33
C VAL A 573 -13.77 19.71 5.34
N ASN A 574 -14.39 20.35 4.34
CA ASN A 574 -13.66 21.13 3.34
C ASN A 574 -13.00 22.39 3.91
N THR A 575 -13.58 23.01 4.94
CA THR A 575 -12.97 24.16 5.63
C THR A 575 -11.74 23.72 6.43
N HIS A 576 -11.81 22.56 7.09
CA HIS A 576 -10.66 21.97 7.79
C HIS A 576 -9.52 21.65 6.82
N LEU A 577 -9.78 20.88 5.76
CA LEU A 577 -8.77 20.52 4.76
C LEU A 577 -8.13 21.76 4.11
N ARG A 578 -8.92 22.80 3.79
CA ARG A 578 -8.39 24.08 3.26
C ARG A 578 -7.50 24.84 4.26
N ALA A 579 -7.68 24.66 5.56
CA ALA A 579 -6.80 25.26 6.57
C ALA A 579 -5.44 24.54 6.62
N GLN A 580 -5.44 23.21 6.51
CA GLN A 580 -4.22 22.39 6.49
C GLN A 580 -3.28 22.75 5.33
N ALA A 581 -3.81 23.24 4.20
CA ALA A 581 -3.02 23.75 3.07
C ALA A 581 -2.03 24.90 3.43
N TYR A 582 -2.16 25.51 4.61
CA TYR A 582 -1.33 26.60 5.10
C TYR A 582 -0.74 26.35 6.50
N ASP A 583 -0.96 25.16 7.09
CA ASP A 583 -0.45 24.82 8.43
C ASP A 583 0.94 24.16 8.32
N PRO A 584 2.01 24.71 8.93
CA PRO A 584 3.33 24.09 8.93
C PRO A 584 3.41 22.78 9.77
N LEU A 585 2.34 22.42 10.49
CA LEU A 585 2.18 21.15 11.20
C LEU A 585 1.19 20.19 10.49
N SER A 586 0.72 20.53 9.28
CA SER A 586 -0.16 19.68 8.47
C SER A 586 0.42 18.28 8.27
N PRO A 587 -0.39 17.21 8.42
CA PRO A 587 0.03 15.86 8.05
C PRO A 587 0.02 15.65 6.51
N PHE A 588 -0.49 16.62 5.75
CA PHE A 588 -0.51 16.61 4.28
C PHE A 588 0.57 17.56 3.70
N ASP A 589 1.34 17.06 2.74
CA ASP A 589 2.31 17.84 1.95
C ASP A 589 1.62 18.67 0.83
N GLY A 590 0.31 18.47 0.65
CA GLY A 590 -0.56 19.32 -0.16
C GLY A 590 -2.04 19.00 0.00
N VAL A 591 -2.90 19.99 -0.24
CA VAL A 591 -4.36 19.81 -0.29
C VAL A 591 -4.90 20.41 -1.59
N TRP A 592 -5.73 19.65 -2.31
CA TRP A 592 -6.30 20.06 -3.59
C TRP A 592 -7.79 20.38 -3.44
N ASP A 593 -8.22 21.56 -3.91
CA ASP A 593 -9.61 22.01 -3.75
C ASP A 593 -10.54 21.51 -4.85
N PHE A 594 -10.75 20.18 -4.89
CA PHE A 594 -11.63 19.49 -5.85
C PHE A 594 -13.10 19.98 -5.78
N ASP A 595 -13.59 20.46 -4.63
CA ASP A 595 -14.86 21.20 -4.54
C ASP A 595 -14.84 22.47 -5.40
N ALA A 596 -13.80 23.30 -5.32
CA ALA A 596 -13.68 24.51 -6.12
C ALA A 596 -13.50 24.23 -7.62
N VAL A 597 -12.96 23.06 -7.99
CA VAL A 597 -12.89 22.59 -9.38
C VAL A 597 -14.27 22.17 -9.91
N LEU A 598 -15.07 21.47 -9.10
CA LEU A 598 -16.31 20.82 -9.55
C LEU A 598 -17.58 21.67 -9.42
N ARG A 599 -17.64 22.63 -8.49
CA ARG A 599 -18.90 23.31 -8.11
C ARG A 599 -19.39 24.34 -9.12
N ASP A 600 -20.71 24.47 -9.22
CA ASP A 600 -21.32 25.53 -10.01
C ASP A 600 -21.07 26.90 -9.34
N PRO A 601 -20.53 27.91 -10.03
CA PRO A 601 -20.29 29.24 -9.46
C PRO A 601 -21.58 30.04 -9.18
N GLN A 602 -22.76 29.56 -9.59
CA GLN A 602 -24.08 30.13 -9.28
C GLN A 602 -24.78 29.38 -8.14
N ASP A 603 -24.48 28.10 -7.93
CA ASP A 603 -24.97 27.31 -6.80
C ASP A 603 -23.86 26.36 -6.27
N PRO A 604 -22.98 26.85 -5.37
CA PRO A 604 -21.83 26.09 -4.86
C PRO A 604 -22.15 24.81 -4.07
N SER A 605 -23.43 24.53 -3.80
CA SER A 605 -23.86 23.24 -3.23
C SER A 605 -23.84 22.11 -4.28
N ARG A 606 -23.88 22.46 -5.58
CA ARG A 606 -24.10 21.55 -6.71
C ARG A 606 -22.87 21.46 -7.61
N MET A 607 -22.77 20.35 -8.33
CA MET A 607 -21.76 20.19 -9.37
C MET A 607 -22.13 21.01 -10.61
N LEU A 608 -21.12 21.60 -11.27
CA LEU A 608 -21.30 22.32 -12.53
C LEU A 608 -21.95 21.37 -13.56
N PRO A 609 -23.04 21.76 -14.27
CA PRO A 609 -23.74 20.88 -15.21
C PRO A 609 -22.92 20.36 -16.41
N ALA A 610 -21.73 20.91 -16.65
CA ALA A 610 -20.77 20.40 -17.64
C ALA A 610 -19.88 19.25 -17.11
N TYR A 611 -19.86 19.04 -15.79
CA TYR A 611 -19.07 18.02 -15.09
C TYR A 611 -19.96 16.93 -14.46
N ASP A 612 -21.19 17.28 -14.05
CA ASP A 612 -22.17 16.34 -13.50
C ASP A 612 -22.51 15.20 -14.48
N SER A 613 -22.50 13.96 -14.00
CA SER A 613 -22.95 12.79 -14.75
C SER A 613 -24.48 12.69 -14.91
N GLY A 614 -25.23 13.55 -14.21
CA GLY A 614 -26.69 13.51 -14.09
C GLY A 614 -27.19 12.74 -12.87
N ASP A 615 -26.30 12.26 -11.98
CA ASP A 615 -26.68 11.73 -10.66
C ASP A 615 -26.37 12.67 -9.49
N HIS A 616 -25.84 13.87 -9.78
CA HIS A 616 -25.56 14.94 -8.83
C HIS A 616 -24.53 14.58 -7.75
N LEU A 617 -23.75 13.49 -7.91
CA LEU A 617 -22.72 13.06 -6.96
C LEU A 617 -21.41 12.71 -7.67
N HIS A 618 -21.47 11.93 -8.75
CA HIS A 618 -20.28 11.52 -9.50
C HIS A 618 -20.07 12.47 -10.69
N PRO A 619 -18.85 13.00 -10.89
CA PRO A 619 -18.50 13.67 -12.13
C PRO A 619 -18.43 12.65 -13.28
N GLY A 620 -18.88 13.05 -14.47
CA GLY A 620 -18.57 12.32 -15.70
C GLY A 620 -17.16 12.64 -16.21
N ASP A 621 -16.79 12.08 -17.36
CA ASP A 621 -15.45 12.22 -17.99
C ASP A 621 -14.90 13.65 -18.06
N ALA A 622 -15.78 14.66 -18.17
CA ALA A 622 -15.38 16.07 -18.18
C ALA A 622 -14.92 16.55 -16.80
N GLY A 623 -15.67 16.22 -15.74
CA GLY A 623 -15.32 16.56 -14.37
C GLY A 623 -14.15 15.75 -13.83
N LEU A 624 -14.09 14.45 -14.13
CA LEU A 624 -12.97 13.58 -13.75
C LEU A 624 -11.65 14.03 -14.40
N ARG A 625 -11.70 14.52 -15.64
CA ARG A 625 -10.57 15.20 -16.29
C ARG A 625 -10.23 16.53 -15.61
N ALA A 626 -11.21 17.37 -15.29
CA ALA A 626 -10.97 18.64 -14.61
C ALA A 626 -10.29 18.45 -13.23
N LEU A 627 -10.70 17.41 -12.47
CA LEU A 627 -10.00 16.99 -11.24
C LEU A 627 -8.53 16.66 -11.55
N ALA A 628 -8.29 15.74 -12.49
CA ALA A 628 -6.95 15.29 -12.85
C ALA A 628 -6.06 16.41 -13.42
N GLU A 629 -6.63 17.38 -14.13
CA GLU A 629 -5.92 18.55 -14.68
C GLU A 629 -5.57 19.59 -13.62
N SER A 630 -6.36 19.71 -12.55
CA SER A 630 -6.11 20.65 -11.43
C SER A 630 -4.89 20.30 -10.57
N VAL A 631 -4.40 19.06 -10.67
CA VAL A 631 -3.27 18.54 -9.90
C VAL A 631 -1.94 19.14 -10.36
N ASP A 632 -1.17 19.71 -9.43
CA ASP A 632 0.22 20.11 -9.66
C ASP A 632 1.13 18.87 -9.67
N LEU A 633 1.71 18.57 -10.83
CA LEU A 633 2.58 17.42 -11.01
C LEU A 633 3.94 17.57 -10.32
N TYR A 634 4.48 18.80 -10.21
CA TYR A 634 5.77 19.06 -9.58
C TYR A 634 5.68 18.88 -8.06
N GLN A 635 4.60 19.37 -7.45
CA GLN A 635 4.31 19.10 -6.04
C GLN A 635 4.13 17.60 -5.80
N LEU A 636 3.39 16.92 -6.68
CA LEU A 636 3.05 15.50 -6.53
C LEU A 636 4.27 14.56 -6.66
N VAL A 637 5.15 14.76 -7.63
CA VAL A 637 6.32 13.89 -7.84
C VAL A 637 7.59 14.35 -7.12
N GLY A 638 7.64 15.60 -6.64
CA GLY A 638 8.77 16.19 -5.92
C GLY A 638 9.82 16.77 -6.88
N GLY A 639 9.92 18.10 -6.91
CA GLY A 639 10.90 18.86 -7.70
C GLY A 639 12.11 19.36 -6.91
#